data_AF-A0A926EM73-F1
#
_entry.id   AF-A0A926EM73-F1
#
_cell.length_a   1.000
_cell.length_b   1.000
_cell.length_c   1.000
_cell.angle_alpha   90.00
_cell.angle_beta   90.00
_cell.angle_gamma   90.00
#
_symmetry.space_group_name_H-M   'P 1'
#
loop_
_entity.id
_entity.type
_entity.pdbx_description
1 polymer ?
#
loop_
_entity_poly.entity_id
_entity_poly.type
_entity_poly.pdbx_seq_one_letter_code
_entity_poly.pdbx_strand_id
1 'polypeptide(L)'
;MSKERLPIIANGEKYIEPIIKKQNFGKKERPFEYEEAKVKIIDNLTQIESKIKNKTEFFMEDKVLCVRLEPKFEAKSYLPSSLAVSKDMKFIGGRKYTYCIDSETDEVKKAKLYFLKTNDIGINKLKEVLQTGLKDDVENWKKQIQSLNSIGLLDEAEKIQGFSDEWEKGSVEIVLHPLGEDNVKEMVDNFSEVSGIGREEMTVRSYSDGITFISTLADKTKIHKMKKFNPLRSVHPIGEFEIDPLRMRMPAVDGPQPPKRKVDSGIKIGVFDGGTDDNIPLLRGYVENHDEVEVKATLSSLRHGTGVCGAILYGHIGGKTPQDEMDVPYVSVESFRVLPEDKSIYQNDAEKIYGMYATIDTIERIVKKRKDIHLYNLSIGPKGPIIDDEISRFTYVLDLLTYDVKENEVNPLFCVAVGNDGDKGELLDRIQSPSDMVNGLSVGAYTYNFFDEKVRANYSCIGPGREGAKVKPDIVEFGGSQERPFIKVGLEGNTLEVDTGTSYATPLATGKIGRLMAQSDEITPHMGRTLLIHNAYTDNGVRDDEIGYGFSDRSPEDILSCEQNKVTILYQGELEASSTAKLPIFAPFINHAKGNVNITWTITTIVNPDNSDVDAYTNNCIEDTLYPHSGIYKFTKDKSPDQKLNITKAEDAPIIEKLLQNGYKMSSMPVSASPKRNKSETELRNKDLKWDTVIKKNRSFRASSLFNPFITVHAIGRNGYEHEKIKYFIAITIEAPRYNGNLYDSIMQTYTNLVPIELRNINKLMLPLEQEI
;
A
#
# COMPACT_ATOMS: atom_id res chain seq x y z
N MET A 1 -4.22 -35.27 21.64
CA MET A 1 -5.49 -35.27 20.88
C MET A 1 -5.33 -34.23 19.79
N SER A 2 -5.29 -34.65 18.52
CA SER A 2 -5.23 -33.71 17.39
C SER A 2 -6.48 -32.84 17.43
N LYS A 3 -6.33 -31.52 17.51
CA LYS A 3 -7.47 -30.61 17.39
C LYS A 3 -8.07 -30.80 15.98
N GLU A 4 -9.36 -31.01 15.92
CA GLU A 4 -10.09 -31.16 14.66
C GLU A 4 -9.97 -29.87 13.83
N ARG A 5 -9.45 -29.98 12.60
CA ARG A 5 -9.33 -28.86 11.65
C ARG A 5 -10.66 -28.69 10.93
N LEU A 6 -11.26 -27.50 11.04
CA LEU A 6 -12.52 -27.13 10.38
C LEU A 6 -12.25 -26.05 9.33
N PRO A 7 -12.91 -26.03 8.15
CA PRO A 7 -12.72 -24.96 7.18
C PRO A 7 -13.13 -23.60 7.74
N ILE A 8 -12.45 -22.52 7.36
CA ILE A 8 -12.90 -21.15 7.66
C ILE A 8 -14.25 -20.85 6.99
N ILE A 9 -14.93 -19.81 7.44
CA ILE A 9 -16.31 -19.50 7.02
C ILE A 9 -16.32 -18.27 6.11
N ALA A 10 -17.09 -18.32 5.03
CA ALA A 10 -17.32 -17.21 4.10
C ALA A 10 -18.73 -16.62 4.23
N ASN A 11 -19.04 -15.65 3.37
CA ASN A 11 -20.32 -14.94 3.26
C ASN A 11 -20.70 -14.05 4.44
N GLY A 12 -19.73 -13.54 5.20
CA GLY A 12 -20.00 -12.59 6.28
C GLY A 12 -20.70 -11.32 5.80
N GLU A 13 -20.42 -10.88 4.56
CA GLU A 13 -20.99 -9.69 3.95
C GLU A 13 -22.53 -9.74 3.79
N LYS A 14 -23.13 -10.94 3.75
CA LYS A 14 -24.60 -11.13 3.66
C LYS A 14 -25.35 -10.64 4.90
N TYR A 15 -24.65 -10.32 5.99
CA TYR A 15 -25.21 -9.80 7.24
C TYR A 15 -24.82 -8.34 7.51
N ILE A 16 -24.27 -7.63 6.53
CA ILE A 16 -23.90 -6.23 6.69
C ILE A 16 -25.16 -5.34 6.74
N GLU A 17 -25.21 -4.45 7.72
CA GLU A 17 -26.29 -3.46 7.87
C GLU A 17 -25.74 -2.03 7.65
N PRO A 18 -26.39 -1.18 6.83
CA PRO A 18 -25.98 0.22 6.69
C PRO A 18 -26.31 1.05 7.94
N ILE A 19 -25.45 2.03 8.28
CA ILE A 19 -25.64 2.97 9.41
C ILE A 19 -25.52 4.41 8.94
N ILE A 20 -26.40 5.29 9.45
CA ILE A 20 -26.29 6.75 9.30
C ILE A 20 -25.64 7.34 10.56
N LYS A 21 -24.44 7.91 10.43
CA LYS A 21 -23.70 8.54 11.55
C LYS A 21 -23.73 10.06 11.42
N LYS A 22 -24.15 10.78 12.48
CA LYS A 22 -23.97 12.25 12.56
C LYS A 22 -22.57 12.55 13.08
N GLN A 23 -21.75 13.24 12.29
CA GLN A 23 -20.44 13.73 12.73
C GLN A 23 -20.56 15.16 13.29
N ASN A 24 -19.92 15.41 14.44
CA ASN A 24 -19.76 16.74 15.00
C ASN A 24 -18.26 17.07 15.02
N PHE A 25 -17.85 18.14 14.34
CA PHE A 25 -16.48 18.64 14.38
C PHE A 25 -16.34 19.74 15.44
N GLY A 26 -15.30 19.65 16.28
CA GLY A 26 -14.92 20.72 17.21
C GLY A 26 -14.31 21.92 16.49
N LYS A 27 -14.44 23.12 17.07
CA LYS A 27 -13.73 24.32 16.59
C LYS A 27 -12.24 24.22 16.91
N LYS A 28 -11.38 24.63 15.98
CA LYS A 28 -9.92 24.69 16.14
C LYS A 28 -9.46 26.15 16.22
N GLU A 29 -8.54 26.44 17.14
CA GLU A 29 -7.92 27.77 17.28
C GLU A 29 -7.06 28.12 16.07
N ARG A 30 -6.99 29.41 15.72
CA ARG A 30 -6.31 29.95 14.55
C ARG A 30 -5.05 30.73 14.98
N PRO A 31 -3.93 30.61 14.24
CA PRO A 31 -2.63 31.15 14.69
C PRO A 31 -2.50 32.68 14.51
N PHE A 32 -3.20 33.28 13.54
CA PHE A 32 -3.10 34.71 13.24
C PHE A 32 -4.46 35.40 13.16
N GLU A 33 -4.46 36.70 13.44
CA GLU A 33 -5.58 37.57 13.10
C GLU A 33 -5.70 37.75 11.58
N TYR A 34 -6.92 37.95 11.10
CA TYR A 34 -7.20 37.94 9.66
C TYR A 34 -6.44 39.04 8.89
N GLU A 35 -6.41 40.27 9.42
CA GLU A 35 -5.76 41.40 8.75
C GLU A 35 -4.25 41.21 8.61
N GLU A 36 -3.60 40.63 9.63
CA GLU A 36 -2.17 40.33 9.60
C GLU A 36 -1.86 39.29 8.52
N ALA A 37 -2.62 38.18 8.51
CA ALA A 37 -2.47 37.14 7.50
C ALA A 37 -2.73 37.68 6.08
N LYS A 38 -3.76 38.52 5.92
CA LYS A 38 -4.13 39.13 4.64
C LYS A 38 -3.00 39.99 4.06
N VAL A 39 -2.41 40.88 4.86
CA VAL A 39 -1.28 41.73 4.42
C VAL A 39 -0.09 40.87 3.98
N LYS A 40 0.26 39.86 4.80
CA LYS A 40 1.35 38.92 4.48
C LYS A 40 1.16 38.23 3.13
N ILE A 41 -0.05 37.78 2.82
CA ILE A 41 -0.34 37.12 1.53
C ILE A 41 -0.28 38.11 0.36
N ILE A 42 -0.71 39.35 0.53
CA ILE A 42 -0.57 40.40 -0.50
C ILE A 42 0.92 40.67 -0.81
N ASP A 43 1.76 40.73 0.22
CA ASP A 43 3.20 40.93 0.06
C ASP A 43 3.86 39.76 -0.67
N ASN A 44 3.46 38.53 -0.32
CA ASN A 44 3.87 37.30 -1.01
C ASN A 44 3.53 37.34 -2.51
N LEU A 45 2.30 37.70 -2.88
CA LEU A 45 1.88 37.82 -4.28
C LEU A 45 2.69 38.89 -5.03
N THR A 46 2.99 40.02 -4.37
CA THR A 46 3.81 41.09 -4.94
C THR A 46 5.25 40.62 -5.22
N GLN A 47 5.82 39.83 -4.32
CA GLN A 47 7.15 39.22 -4.53
C GLN A 47 7.14 38.22 -5.69
N ILE A 48 6.07 37.41 -5.83
CA ILE A 48 5.90 36.47 -6.95
C ILE A 48 5.86 37.23 -8.28
N GLU A 49 5.06 38.29 -8.39
CA GLU A 49 5.00 39.14 -9.59
C GLU A 49 6.38 39.71 -9.97
N SER A 50 7.15 40.17 -8.97
CA SER A 50 8.51 40.65 -9.21
C SER A 50 9.44 39.54 -9.70
N LYS A 51 9.34 38.33 -9.16
CA LYS A 51 10.14 37.17 -9.60
C LYS A 51 9.82 36.76 -11.04
N ILE A 52 8.54 36.75 -11.39
CA ILE A 52 8.06 36.48 -12.76
C ILE A 52 8.61 37.54 -13.73
N LYS A 53 8.46 38.83 -13.39
CA LYS A 53 8.95 39.94 -14.23
C LYS A 53 10.46 39.90 -14.42
N ASN A 54 11.20 39.53 -13.38
CA ASN A 54 12.67 39.42 -13.41
C ASN A 54 13.16 38.09 -13.99
N LYS A 55 12.27 37.17 -14.39
CA LYS A 55 12.58 35.86 -14.96
C LYS A 55 13.56 35.05 -14.09
N THR A 56 13.32 35.01 -12.78
CA THR A 56 14.18 34.25 -11.85
C THR A 56 14.14 32.74 -12.09
N GLU A 57 13.04 32.27 -12.67
CA GLU A 57 12.81 30.93 -13.20
C GLU A 57 12.27 31.06 -14.64
N PHE A 58 12.27 29.95 -15.38
CA PHE A 58 11.51 29.82 -16.60
C PHE A 58 10.05 29.55 -16.26
N PHE A 59 9.18 30.47 -16.67
CA PHE A 59 7.73 30.39 -16.46
C PHE A 59 7.03 30.16 -17.79
N MET A 60 6.15 29.17 -17.84
CA MET A 60 5.17 28.99 -18.92
C MET A 60 3.98 29.96 -18.73
N GLU A 61 3.01 29.92 -19.64
CA GLU A 61 1.75 30.66 -19.47
C GLU A 61 1.06 30.28 -18.15
N ASP A 62 0.80 28.98 -18.00
CA ASP A 62 0.43 28.36 -16.73
C ASP A 62 1.68 28.16 -15.86
N LYS A 63 1.54 28.57 -14.60
CA LYS A 63 2.59 28.63 -13.59
C LYS A 63 2.14 27.86 -12.36
N VAL A 64 3.10 27.34 -11.61
CA VAL A 64 2.87 26.62 -10.36
C VAL A 64 3.31 27.49 -9.18
N LEU A 65 2.37 27.75 -8.28
CA LEU A 65 2.60 28.39 -6.99
C LEU A 65 2.52 27.37 -5.86
N CYS A 66 3.20 27.67 -4.77
CA CYS A 66 3.25 26.89 -3.54
C CYS A 66 2.43 27.59 -2.45
N VAL A 67 1.38 26.93 -1.96
CA VAL A 67 0.54 27.42 -0.86
C VAL A 67 0.86 26.60 0.40
N ARG A 68 1.63 27.18 1.32
CA ARG A 68 2.07 26.53 2.56
C ARG A 68 1.08 26.82 3.69
N LEU A 69 0.61 25.76 4.36
CA LEU A 69 -0.26 25.86 5.52
C LEU A 69 0.52 25.88 6.83
N GLU A 70 -0.03 26.54 7.84
CA GLU A 70 0.47 26.45 9.20
C GLU A 70 0.38 25.02 9.77
N PRO A 71 1.29 24.61 10.68
CA PRO A 71 1.18 23.33 11.38
C PRO A 71 -0.19 23.14 12.01
N LYS A 72 -0.65 21.89 12.13
CA LYS A 72 -2.00 21.50 12.57
C LYS A 72 -3.11 21.70 11.52
N PHE A 73 -2.84 22.25 10.34
CA PHE A 73 -3.83 22.37 9.25
C PHE A 73 -3.62 21.33 8.14
N GLU A 74 -3.16 20.12 8.47
CA GLU A 74 -2.74 19.10 7.49
C GLU A 74 -3.90 18.28 6.89
N ALA A 75 -5.08 18.30 7.52
CA ALA A 75 -6.24 17.57 7.03
C ALA A 75 -6.78 18.17 5.72
N LYS A 76 -7.32 17.33 4.82
CA LYS A 76 -7.92 17.79 3.56
C LYS A 76 -9.00 18.86 3.73
N SER A 77 -9.76 18.82 4.82
CA SER A 77 -10.77 19.85 5.13
C SER A 77 -10.19 21.27 5.21
N TYR A 78 -8.87 21.41 5.31
CA TYR A 78 -8.16 22.68 5.32
C TYR A 78 -7.54 23.06 3.96
N LEU A 79 -7.78 22.29 2.89
CA LEU A 79 -7.44 22.72 1.53
C LEU A 79 -8.00 24.13 1.31
N PRO A 80 -7.17 25.14 0.99
CA PRO A 80 -7.61 26.53 0.89
C PRO A 80 -8.28 26.80 -0.47
N SER A 81 -9.33 26.05 -0.78
CA SER A 81 -10.04 26.06 -2.05
C SER A 81 -10.61 27.42 -2.43
N SER A 82 -10.89 28.30 -1.46
CA SER A 82 -11.42 29.64 -1.72
C SER A 82 -10.41 30.57 -2.41
N LEU A 83 -9.10 30.24 -2.35
CA LEU A 83 -8.03 30.95 -3.07
C LEU A 83 -8.12 30.80 -4.59
N ALA A 84 -8.78 29.75 -5.09
CA ALA A 84 -9.06 29.60 -6.51
C ALA A 84 -10.23 30.54 -6.91
N VAL A 85 -9.95 31.84 -7.01
CA VAL A 85 -10.95 32.88 -7.23
C VAL A 85 -11.36 33.03 -8.70
N SER A 86 -10.65 32.38 -9.62
CA SER A 86 -10.99 32.33 -11.05
C SER A 86 -10.86 30.91 -11.60
N LYS A 87 -11.45 30.68 -12.79
CA LYS A 87 -11.33 29.43 -13.55
C LYS A 87 -9.88 29.09 -13.94
N ASP A 88 -8.99 30.07 -13.90
CA ASP A 88 -7.59 29.95 -14.27
C ASP A 88 -6.76 29.35 -13.13
N MET A 89 -7.35 29.17 -11.93
CA MET A 89 -6.69 28.70 -10.73
C MET A 89 -7.18 27.31 -10.33
N LYS A 90 -6.27 26.33 -10.25
CA LYS A 90 -6.60 24.95 -9.88
C LYS A 90 -5.54 24.37 -8.96
N PHE A 91 -5.95 23.78 -7.83
CA PHE A 91 -5.03 22.98 -7.02
C PHE A 91 -4.69 21.69 -7.76
N ILE A 92 -3.40 21.38 -7.86
CA ILE A 92 -2.83 20.30 -8.67
C ILE A 92 -1.98 19.34 -7.84
N GLY A 93 -2.42 19.13 -6.59
CA GLY A 93 -1.81 18.21 -5.64
C GLY A 93 -1.07 18.88 -4.47
N GLY A 94 -0.29 18.11 -3.73
CA GLY A 94 0.41 18.59 -2.53
C GLY A 94 1.53 17.66 -2.05
N ARG A 95 2.19 18.06 -0.97
CA ARG A 95 3.15 17.23 -0.21
C ARG A 95 3.34 17.80 1.19
N LYS A 96 4.12 17.12 2.04
CA LYS A 96 4.54 17.69 3.32
C LYS A 96 5.73 18.61 3.12
N TYR A 97 5.90 19.56 4.03
CA TYR A 97 7.13 20.34 4.13
C TYR A 97 7.54 20.48 5.59
N THR A 98 8.80 20.76 5.79
CA THR A 98 9.46 20.83 7.09
C THR A 98 9.58 22.28 7.52
N TYR A 99 9.11 22.58 8.74
CA TYR A 99 9.09 23.92 9.33
C TYR A 99 9.91 23.94 10.62
N CYS A 100 11.01 24.71 10.64
CA CYS A 100 11.81 24.93 11.85
C CYS A 100 11.14 26.03 12.70
N ILE A 101 10.82 25.71 13.95
CA ILE A 101 10.15 26.64 14.87
C ILE A 101 11.16 27.54 15.56
N ASP A 102 12.33 26.98 15.84
CA ASP A 102 13.37 27.63 16.62
C ASP A 102 14.73 27.07 16.18
N SER A 103 15.60 27.96 15.73
CA SER A 103 16.95 27.64 15.26
C SER A 103 17.91 27.22 16.38
N GLU A 104 17.54 27.42 17.65
CA GLU A 104 18.36 27.04 18.81
C GLU A 104 18.02 25.64 19.36
N THR A 105 16.78 25.16 19.17
CA THR A 105 16.30 23.87 19.70
C THR A 105 16.16 22.77 18.65
N ASP A 106 16.35 23.08 17.36
CA ASP A 106 16.12 22.17 16.22
C ASP A 106 14.72 21.51 16.25
N GLU A 107 13.73 22.15 16.88
CA GLU A 107 12.37 21.60 16.91
C GLU A 107 11.70 21.79 15.55
N VAL A 108 11.64 20.69 14.81
CA VAL A 108 11.07 20.60 13.47
C VAL A 108 9.63 20.11 13.53
N LYS A 109 8.70 20.85 12.90
CA LYS A 109 7.32 20.38 12.66
C LYS A 109 7.06 20.14 11.17
N LYS A 110 6.32 19.09 10.85
CA LYS A 110 5.80 18.84 9.50
C LYS A 110 4.49 19.62 9.30
N ALA A 111 4.33 20.24 8.14
CA ALA A 111 3.12 20.96 7.73
C ALA A 111 2.76 20.62 6.27
N LYS A 112 1.63 21.12 5.78
CA LYS A 112 1.10 20.78 4.44
C LYS A 112 1.41 21.89 3.44
N LEU A 113 1.92 21.49 2.28
CA LEU A 113 2.11 22.32 1.09
C LEU A 113 1.15 21.85 -0.01
N TYR A 114 0.45 22.78 -0.65
CA TYR A 114 -0.35 22.53 -1.85
C TYR A 114 0.25 23.25 -3.06
N PHE A 115 0.13 22.62 -4.22
CA PHE A 115 0.51 23.18 -5.50
C PHE A 115 -0.71 23.78 -6.20
N LEU A 116 -0.58 25.03 -6.65
CA LEU A 116 -1.65 25.79 -7.29
C LEU A 116 -1.22 26.19 -8.70
N LYS A 117 -1.87 25.63 -9.71
CA LYS A 117 -1.77 26.07 -11.10
C LYS A 117 -2.49 27.40 -11.26
N THR A 118 -1.87 28.38 -11.90
CA THR A 118 -2.46 29.68 -12.24
C THR A 118 -1.70 30.35 -13.38
N ASN A 119 -2.26 31.40 -13.98
CA ASN A 119 -1.55 32.32 -14.86
C ASN A 119 -1.48 33.73 -14.26
N ASP A 120 -0.97 34.70 -15.01
CA ASP A 120 -0.84 36.10 -14.55
C ASP A 120 -2.21 36.73 -14.24
N ILE A 121 -3.26 36.33 -14.97
CA ILE A 121 -4.63 36.79 -14.74
C ILE A 121 -5.13 36.31 -13.37
N GLY A 122 -4.91 35.02 -13.04
CA GLY A 122 -5.31 34.45 -11.75
C GLY A 122 -4.59 35.10 -10.56
N ILE A 123 -3.27 35.36 -10.69
CA ILE A 123 -2.47 36.04 -9.66
C ILE A 123 -3.01 37.45 -9.39
N ASN A 124 -3.21 38.23 -10.46
CA ASN A 124 -3.74 39.59 -10.36
C ASN A 124 -5.13 39.63 -9.73
N LYS A 125 -6.02 38.71 -10.13
CA LYS A 125 -7.37 38.60 -9.54
C LYS A 125 -7.34 38.25 -8.06
N LEU A 126 -6.50 37.30 -7.65
CA LEU A 126 -6.38 36.94 -6.23
C LEU A 126 -5.89 38.13 -5.40
N LYS A 127 -4.89 38.86 -5.91
CA LYS A 127 -4.37 40.07 -5.28
C LYS A 127 -5.41 41.17 -5.21
N GLU A 128 -6.17 41.41 -6.27
CA GLU A 128 -7.28 42.37 -6.31
C GLU A 128 -8.35 42.03 -5.26
N VAL A 129 -8.79 40.76 -5.18
CA VAL A 129 -9.78 40.31 -4.19
C VAL A 129 -9.31 40.57 -2.75
N LEU A 130 -8.02 40.33 -2.47
CA LEU A 130 -7.44 40.63 -1.17
C LEU A 130 -7.36 42.15 -0.94
N GLN A 131 -6.85 42.93 -1.87
CA GLN A 131 -6.65 44.39 -1.69
C GLN A 131 -7.97 45.16 -1.56
N THR A 132 -8.99 44.78 -2.33
CA THR A 132 -10.32 45.41 -2.31
C THR A 132 -11.18 44.94 -1.14
N GLY A 133 -10.83 43.82 -0.51
CA GLY A 133 -11.61 43.22 0.57
C GLY A 133 -12.92 42.56 0.11
N LEU A 134 -13.04 42.21 -1.18
CA LEU A 134 -14.25 41.64 -1.80
C LEU A 134 -14.84 40.41 -1.08
N LYS A 135 -14.02 39.67 -0.32
CA LYS A 135 -14.42 38.48 0.44
C LYS A 135 -14.17 38.60 1.95
N ASP A 136 -13.91 39.80 2.47
CA ASP A 136 -13.61 40.00 3.90
C ASP A 136 -14.80 39.66 4.80
N ASP A 137 -16.03 39.66 4.29
CA ASP A 137 -17.23 39.23 5.01
C ASP A 137 -17.45 37.70 4.96
N VAL A 138 -16.70 36.97 4.13
CA VAL A 138 -16.84 35.52 3.97
C VAL A 138 -16.00 34.79 5.03
N GLU A 139 -16.69 34.24 6.03
CA GLU A 139 -16.06 33.55 7.17
C GLU A 139 -15.12 32.39 6.77
N ASN A 140 -15.48 31.59 5.76
CA ASN A 140 -14.63 30.49 5.29
C ASN A 140 -13.34 31.00 4.63
N TRP A 141 -13.43 32.11 3.89
CA TRP A 141 -12.29 32.77 3.27
C TRP A 141 -11.31 33.26 4.35
N LYS A 142 -11.81 34.00 5.35
CA LYS A 142 -11.01 34.46 6.50
C LYS A 142 -10.26 33.32 7.17
N LYS A 143 -10.98 32.22 7.47
CA LYS A 143 -10.41 31.01 8.08
C LYS A 143 -9.30 30.39 7.24
N GLN A 144 -9.45 30.34 5.92
CA GLN A 144 -8.45 29.76 5.03
C GLN A 144 -7.21 30.64 4.95
N ILE A 145 -7.37 31.97 4.83
CA ILE A 145 -6.26 32.94 4.88
C ILE A 145 -5.49 32.84 6.21
N GLN A 146 -6.19 32.76 7.34
CA GLN A 146 -5.57 32.61 8.67
C GLN A 146 -4.86 31.27 8.89
N SER A 147 -5.07 30.27 8.03
CA SER A 147 -4.32 29.01 8.07
C SER A 147 -3.10 28.97 7.14
N LEU A 148 -2.87 30.03 6.35
CA LEU A 148 -1.73 30.07 5.44
C LEU A 148 -0.48 30.55 6.18
N ASN A 149 0.61 29.82 5.98
CA ASN A 149 1.93 30.29 6.33
C ASN A 149 2.47 31.22 5.24
N SER A 150 2.41 30.82 3.96
CA SER A 150 2.91 31.62 2.85
C SER A 150 2.33 31.17 1.50
N ILE A 151 2.39 32.06 0.51
CA ILE A 151 2.27 31.71 -0.91
C ILE A 151 3.58 32.09 -1.60
N GLY A 152 4.16 31.18 -2.38
CA GLY A 152 5.48 31.39 -2.99
C GLY A 152 5.72 30.54 -4.22
N LEU A 153 6.99 30.48 -4.62
CA LEU A 153 7.49 29.46 -5.55
C LEU A 153 8.03 28.27 -4.75
N LEU A 154 8.29 27.17 -5.44
CA LEU A 154 8.97 26.02 -4.86
C LEU A 154 10.47 26.30 -4.82
N ASP A 155 11.10 26.15 -3.66
CA ASP A 155 12.52 26.46 -3.54
C ASP A 155 13.36 25.47 -4.36
N GLU A 156 14.52 25.91 -4.86
CA GLU A 156 15.36 25.06 -5.71
C GLU A 156 15.87 23.81 -4.98
N ALA A 157 16.16 23.93 -3.68
CA ALA A 157 16.54 22.80 -2.83
C ALA A 157 15.37 21.82 -2.65
N GLU A 158 14.14 22.33 -2.59
CA GLU A 158 12.91 21.56 -2.46
C GLU A 158 12.55 20.73 -3.70
N LYS A 159 13.13 21.06 -4.87
CA LYS A 159 12.98 20.30 -6.13
C LYS A 159 13.95 19.11 -6.22
N ILE A 160 14.96 19.03 -5.37
CA ILE A 160 16.06 18.06 -5.48
C ILE A 160 16.01 17.09 -4.31
N GLN A 161 15.90 15.80 -4.61
CA GLN A 161 15.69 14.76 -3.62
C GLN A 161 16.65 13.59 -3.86
N GLY A 162 17.13 12.95 -2.80
CA GLY A 162 17.83 11.67 -2.91
C GLY A 162 19.27 11.66 -3.45
N PHE A 163 19.84 12.83 -3.79
CA PHE A 163 21.23 12.91 -4.25
C PHE A 163 22.21 12.84 -3.08
N SER A 164 23.23 11.98 -3.18
CA SER A 164 24.38 12.02 -2.27
C SER A 164 25.35 13.16 -2.66
N ASP A 165 26.15 13.61 -1.71
CA ASP A 165 27.17 14.65 -1.96
C ASP A 165 28.19 14.23 -3.04
N GLU A 166 28.43 12.92 -3.14
CA GLU A 166 29.35 12.29 -4.10
C GLU A 166 28.74 12.03 -5.48
N TRP A 167 27.43 12.22 -5.66
CA TRP A 167 26.77 11.93 -6.94
C TRP A 167 27.21 12.92 -8.02
N GLU A 168 27.83 12.47 -9.11
CA GLU A 168 28.29 13.36 -10.19
C GLU A 168 27.43 13.30 -11.46
N LYS A 169 27.05 12.08 -11.86
CA LYS A 169 26.21 11.81 -13.04
C LYS A 169 25.51 10.46 -12.91
N GLY A 170 24.35 10.32 -13.53
CA GLY A 170 23.60 9.06 -13.55
C GLY A 170 22.18 9.22 -14.09
N SER A 171 21.42 8.13 -14.04
CA SER A 171 20.01 8.13 -14.41
C SER A 171 19.17 8.80 -13.33
N VAL A 172 18.24 9.64 -13.76
CA VAL A 172 17.35 10.39 -12.89
C VAL A 172 15.91 10.29 -13.36
N GLU A 173 14.98 10.33 -12.40
CA GLU A 173 13.55 10.48 -12.65
C GLU A 173 13.19 11.91 -12.29
N ILE A 174 12.52 12.55 -13.23
CA ILE A 174 12.06 13.92 -13.15
C ILE A 174 10.54 13.88 -13.18
N VAL A 175 9.93 14.63 -12.28
CA VAL A 175 8.49 14.76 -12.18
C VAL A 175 8.10 16.20 -12.48
N LEU A 176 7.20 16.38 -13.44
CA LEU A 176 6.61 17.66 -13.80
C LEU A 176 5.16 17.74 -13.33
N HIS A 177 4.76 18.92 -12.86
CA HIS A 177 3.39 19.21 -12.45
C HIS A 177 2.39 19.08 -13.62
N PRO A 178 1.14 18.66 -13.37
CA PRO A 178 0.11 18.63 -14.41
C PRO A 178 -0.37 20.05 -14.75
N LEU A 179 -0.03 20.53 -15.94
CA LEU A 179 -0.51 21.81 -16.46
C LEU A 179 -1.76 21.67 -17.36
N GLY A 180 -2.22 20.45 -17.60
CA GLY A 180 -3.32 20.11 -18.52
C GLY A 180 -2.82 19.23 -19.67
N GLU A 181 -3.69 18.36 -20.19
CA GLU A 181 -3.31 17.36 -21.21
C GLU A 181 -2.79 18.02 -22.50
N ASP A 182 -3.43 19.09 -22.95
CA ASP A 182 -3.05 19.85 -24.15
C ASP A 182 -1.65 20.49 -24.05
N ASN A 183 -1.16 20.70 -22.81
CA ASN A 183 0.10 21.40 -22.54
C ASN A 183 1.30 20.47 -22.37
N VAL A 184 1.11 19.15 -22.35
CA VAL A 184 2.20 18.19 -22.06
C VAL A 184 3.34 18.31 -23.07
N LYS A 185 3.01 18.41 -24.37
CA LYS A 185 4.02 18.52 -25.43
C LYS A 185 4.87 19.78 -25.26
N GLU A 186 4.21 20.93 -25.15
CA GLU A 186 4.88 22.23 -24.97
C GLU A 186 5.71 22.26 -23.67
N MET A 187 5.18 21.71 -22.57
CA MET A 187 5.88 21.64 -21.29
C MET A 187 7.18 20.85 -21.42
N VAL A 188 7.17 19.73 -22.14
CA VAL A 188 8.37 18.92 -22.31
C VAL A 188 9.35 19.56 -23.29
N ASP A 189 8.87 20.21 -24.35
CA ASP A 189 9.73 20.94 -25.30
C ASP A 189 10.46 22.10 -24.57
N ASN A 190 9.75 22.87 -23.75
CA ASN A 190 10.33 23.90 -22.90
C ASN A 190 11.29 23.33 -21.83
N PHE A 191 10.96 22.18 -21.24
CA PHE A 191 11.85 21.50 -20.29
C PHE A 191 13.16 21.07 -20.96
N SER A 192 13.09 20.55 -22.20
CA SER A 192 14.25 20.18 -23.01
C SER A 192 15.16 21.40 -23.25
N GLU A 193 14.59 22.54 -23.63
CA GLU A 193 15.34 23.79 -23.83
C GLU A 193 16.01 24.27 -22.54
N VAL A 194 15.28 24.31 -21.42
CA VAL A 194 15.81 24.80 -20.13
C VAL A 194 16.89 23.88 -19.56
N SER A 195 16.67 22.57 -19.61
CA SER A 195 17.62 21.58 -19.07
C SER A 195 18.85 21.38 -19.97
N GLY A 196 18.72 21.65 -21.27
CA GLY A 196 19.72 21.33 -22.28
C GLY A 196 19.85 19.82 -22.53
N ILE A 197 18.76 19.08 -22.34
CA ILE A 197 18.66 17.65 -22.62
C ILE A 197 17.77 17.49 -23.85
N GLY A 198 18.24 16.82 -24.89
CA GLY A 198 17.48 16.59 -26.12
C GLY A 198 16.22 15.76 -25.88
N ARG A 199 15.20 15.90 -26.75
CA ARG A 199 13.94 15.15 -26.64
C ARG A 199 14.17 13.65 -26.80
N GLU A 200 15.13 13.29 -27.64
CA GLU A 200 15.64 11.96 -27.92
C GLU A 200 16.50 11.36 -26.81
N GLU A 201 16.93 12.18 -25.83
CA GLU A 201 17.63 11.75 -24.61
C GLU A 201 16.64 11.45 -23.46
N MET A 202 15.33 11.61 -23.67
CA MET A 202 14.30 11.47 -22.65
C MET A 202 13.26 10.41 -22.99
N THR A 203 12.90 9.59 -22.00
CA THR A 203 11.64 8.83 -22.04
C THR A 203 10.59 9.52 -21.20
N VAL A 204 9.46 9.85 -21.81
CA VAL A 204 8.38 10.62 -21.17
C VAL A 204 7.10 9.82 -21.10
N ARG A 205 6.48 9.79 -19.93
CA ARG A 205 5.22 9.09 -19.65
C ARG A 205 4.33 10.02 -18.84
N SER A 206 3.15 10.30 -19.37
CA SER A 206 2.15 11.16 -18.75
C SER A 206 0.88 10.36 -18.53
N TYR A 207 0.17 10.65 -17.44
CA TYR A 207 -1.08 10.01 -17.09
C TYR A 207 -2.20 11.06 -17.05
N SER A 208 -3.43 10.66 -17.40
CA SER A 208 -4.57 11.56 -17.52
C SER A 208 -4.81 12.35 -16.22
N ASP A 209 -4.89 13.67 -16.32
CA ASP A 209 -5.01 14.60 -15.19
C ASP A 209 -3.91 14.46 -14.09
N GLY A 210 -2.82 13.74 -14.37
CA GLY A 210 -1.74 13.41 -13.43
C GLY A 210 -0.36 13.95 -13.80
N ILE A 211 0.62 13.71 -12.94
CA ILE A 211 2.01 14.15 -13.16
C ILE A 211 2.63 13.55 -14.43
N THR A 212 3.61 14.26 -14.99
CA THR A 212 4.44 13.77 -16.10
C THR A 212 5.78 13.29 -15.59
N PHE A 213 6.13 12.05 -15.92
CA PHE A 213 7.36 11.38 -15.55
C PHE A 213 8.35 11.40 -16.70
N ILE A 214 9.60 11.75 -16.41
CA ILE A 214 10.69 11.79 -17.39
C ILE A 214 11.89 11.02 -16.84
N SER A 215 12.39 10.05 -17.60
CA SER A 215 13.66 9.37 -17.32
C SER A 215 14.73 9.84 -18.31
N THR A 216 15.91 10.20 -17.78
CA THR A 216 17.06 10.69 -18.56
C THR A 216 18.37 10.49 -17.81
N LEU A 217 19.52 10.59 -18.49
CA LEU A 217 20.81 10.83 -17.85
C LEU A 217 21.01 12.32 -17.58
N ALA A 218 21.49 12.63 -16.39
CA ALA A 218 21.86 13.98 -16.00
C ALA A 218 23.21 13.98 -15.26
N ASP A 219 23.88 15.12 -15.30
CA ASP A 219 24.99 15.48 -14.42
C ASP A 219 24.58 16.67 -13.53
N LYS A 220 25.43 17.06 -12.58
CA LYS A 220 25.18 18.22 -11.70
C LYS A 220 24.83 19.50 -12.49
N THR A 221 25.41 19.69 -13.67
CA THR A 221 25.19 20.89 -14.50
C THR A 221 23.77 20.90 -15.06
N LYS A 222 23.31 19.78 -15.64
CA LYS A 222 21.93 19.60 -16.13
C LYS A 222 20.93 19.75 -14.97
N ILE A 223 21.21 19.16 -13.80
CA ILE A 223 20.38 19.30 -12.60
C ILE A 223 20.26 20.77 -12.16
N HIS A 224 21.37 21.52 -12.15
CA HIS A 224 21.34 22.94 -11.79
C HIS A 224 20.49 23.77 -12.76
N LYS A 225 20.51 23.46 -14.05
CA LYS A 225 19.68 24.15 -15.05
C LYS A 225 18.19 23.86 -14.85
N MET A 226 17.81 22.59 -14.72
CA MET A 226 16.39 22.21 -14.62
C MET A 226 15.70 22.72 -13.36
N LYS A 227 16.42 22.97 -12.25
CA LYS A 227 15.85 23.61 -11.04
C LYS A 227 15.17 24.94 -11.32
N LYS A 228 15.61 25.64 -12.38
CA LYS A 228 15.02 26.91 -12.82
C LYS A 228 13.72 26.75 -13.61
N PHE A 229 13.26 25.53 -13.88
CA PHE A 229 11.98 25.30 -14.54
C PHE A 229 10.85 25.33 -13.50
N ASN A 230 9.89 26.25 -13.64
CA ASN A 230 8.80 26.39 -12.66
C ASN A 230 7.89 25.15 -12.56
N PRO A 231 7.53 24.46 -13.67
CA PRO A 231 6.74 23.23 -13.60
C PRO A 231 7.48 22.02 -13.01
N LEU A 232 8.80 22.10 -12.76
CA LEU A 232 9.56 21.02 -12.13
C LEU A 232 9.09 20.81 -10.68
N ARG A 233 8.54 19.63 -10.41
CA ARG A 233 8.08 19.21 -9.08
C ARG A 233 9.21 18.60 -8.27
N SER A 234 9.90 17.63 -8.85
CA SER A 234 11.03 16.95 -8.23
C SER A 234 11.94 16.33 -9.28
N VAL A 235 13.19 16.11 -8.89
CA VAL A 235 14.13 15.23 -9.57
C VAL A 235 14.93 14.45 -8.52
N HIS A 236 15.21 13.19 -8.80
CA HIS A 236 15.94 12.28 -7.93
C HIS A 236 16.68 11.20 -8.74
N PRO A 237 17.75 10.60 -8.19
CA PRO A 237 18.39 9.45 -8.80
C PRO A 237 17.43 8.26 -8.91
N ILE A 238 17.60 7.47 -9.96
CA ILE A 238 16.99 6.13 -10.09
C ILE A 238 18.10 5.10 -10.01
N GLY A 239 17.96 4.10 -9.14
CA GLY A 239 18.87 2.96 -9.17
C GLY A 239 18.61 2.01 -10.32
N GLU A 240 19.63 1.27 -10.73
CA GLU A 240 19.48 0.24 -11.75
C GLU A 240 18.76 -1.00 -11.18
N PHE A 241 18.06 -1.75 -12.03
CA PHE A 241 17.67 -3.12 -11.70
C PHE A 241 18.93 -3.97 -11.61
N GLU A 242 19.29 -4.39 -10.40
CA GLU A 242 20.45 -5.26 -10.20
C GLU A 242 20.00 -6.54 -9.49
N ILE A 243 20.21 -7.67 -10.17
CA ILE A 243 20.15 -8.98 -9.53
C ILE A 243 21.48 -9.11 -8.78
N ASP A 244 21.43 -8.98 -7.46
CA ASP A 244 22.62 -9.15 -6.63
C ASP A 244 23.29 -10.48 -6.98
N PRO A 245 24.61 -10.50 -7.24
CA PRO A 245 25.31 -11.75 -7.46
C PRO A 245 25.14 -12.64 -6.24
N LEU A 246 24.92 -13.93 -6.49
CA LEU A 246 24.82 -14.99 -5.48
C LEU A 246 25.80 -14.75 -4.33
N ARG A 247 25.27 -14.50 -3.13
CA ARG A 247 26.10 -14.28 -1.93
C ARG A 247 26.86 -15.56 -1.54
N MET A 248 26.42 -16.73 -2.03
CA MET A 248 27.06 -18.01 -1.80
C MET A 248 26.96 -18.92 -3.04
N ARG A 249 28.10 -19.41 -3.54
CA ARG A 249 28.16 -20.46 -4.57
C ARG A 249 28.56 -21.78 -3.93
N MET A 250 27.61 -22.68 -3.78
CA MET A 250 27.91 -24.10 -3.57
C MET A 250 27.79 -24.86 -4.91
N PRO A 251 28.49 -26.00 -5.07
CA PRO A 251 28.29 -26.87 -6.22
C PRO A 251 26.81 -27.26 -6.33
N ALA A 252 26.28 -27.24 -7.55
CA ALA A 252 24.95 -27.78 -7.81
C ALA A 252 24.92 -29.26 -7.39
N VAL A 253 23.86 -29.66 -6.69
CA VAL A 253 23.64 -31.04 -6.27
C VAL A 253 22.44 -31.61 -7.02
N ASP A 254 22.40 -32.92 -7.21
CA ASP A 254 21.27 -33.58 -7.87
C ASP A 254 19.96 -33.28 -7.12
N GLY A 255 18.93 -32.90 -7.88
CA GLY A 255 17.61 -32.58 -7.37
C GLY A 255 16.68 -33.79 -7.26
N PRO A 256 15.55 -33.64 -6.55
CA PRO A 256 14.54 -34.68 -6.41
C PRO A 256 13.89 -35.01 -7.75
N GLN A 257 13.16 -36.13 -7.81
CA GLN A 257 12.41 -36.51 -8.99
C GLN A 257 11.24 -35.54 -9.22
N PRO A 258 10.99 -35.12 -10.48
CA PRO A 258 9.84 -34.30 -10.80
C PRO A 258 8.53 -35.07 -10.54
N PRO A 259 7.39 -34.36 -10.41
CA PRO A 259 6.12 -35.01 -10.17
C PRO A 259 5.78 -36.02 -11.29
N LYS A 260 5.32 -37.23 -10.93
CA LYS A 260 4.98 -38.27 -11.93
C LYS A 260 3.83 -37.88 -12.87
N ARG A 261 2.92 -37.01 -12.43
CA ARG A 261 1.74 -36.60 -13.18
C ARG A 261 1.87 -35.15 -13.60
N LYS A 262 1.82 -34.90 -14.91
CA LYS A 262 1.68 -33.56 -15.46
C LYS A 262 0.21 -33.17 -15.49
N VAL A 263 -0.08 -32.02 -14.91
CA VAL A 263 -1.42 -31.50 -14.72
C VAL A 263 -1.34 -30.00 -14.88
N ASP A 264 -2.27 -29.44 -15.64
CA ASP A 264 -2.41 -27.99 -15.74
C ASP A 264 -3.30 -27.46 -14.61
N SER A 265 -2.84 -26.39 -13.95
CA SER A 265 -3.61 -25.70 -12.92
C SER A 265 -4.33 -24.50 -13.53
N GLY A 266 -5.60 -24.33 -13.20
CA GLY A 266 -6.36 -23.14 -13.58
C GLY A 266 -5.85 -21.84 -12.92
N ILE A 267 -4.96 -21.92 -11.93
CA ILE A 267 -4.36 -20.75 -11.28
C ILE A 267 -2.99 -20.45 -11.88
N LYS A 268 -2.92 -19.36 -12.63
CA LYS A 268 -1.69 -18.83 -13.23
C LYS A 268 -1.08 -17.72 -12.39
N ILE A 269 0.24 -17.77 -12.20
CA ILE A 269 1.03 -16.72 -11.55
C ILE A 269 1.99 -16.13 -12.56
N GLY A 270 1.89 -14.82 -12.78
CA GLY A 270 2.83 -14.09 -13.62
C GLY A 270 4.11 -13.75 -12.86
N VAL A 271 5.27 -13.97 -13.46
CA VAL A 271 6.57 -13.62 -12.87
C VAL A 271 7.27 -12.64 -13.80
N PHE A 272 7.61 -11.46 -13.29
CA PHE A 272 8.47 -10.51 -14.01
C PHE A 272 9.90 -10.60 -13.46
N ASP A 273 10.80 -11.21 -14.24
CA ASP A 273 12.17 -11.49 -13.81
C ASP A 273 13.13 -11.63 -15.03
N GLY A 274 14.28 -12.28 -14.85
CA GLY A 274 15.28 -12.58 -15.86
C GLY A 274 14.98 -13.76 -16.79
N GLY A 275 13.78 -14.33 -16.72
CA GLY A 275 13.36 -15.50 -17.51
C GLY A 275 13.89 -16.83 -16.96
N THR A 276 13.55 -17.93 -17.63
CA THR A 276 13.93 -19.29 -17.22
C THR A 276 13.99 -20.25 -18.42
N ASP A 277 14.64 -21.39 -18.24
CA ASP A 277 14.51 -22.54 -19.15
C ASP A 277 13.39 -23.45 -18.64
N ASP A 278 12.25 -23.40 -19.30
CA ASP A 278 11.08 -24.23 -18.99
C ASP A 278 11.28 -25.72 -19.34
N ASN A 279 12.42 -26.11 -19.91
CA ASN A 279 12.78 -27.52 -20.10
C ASN A 279 13.42 -28.15 -18.87
N ILE A 280 13.78 -27.37 -17.84
CA ILE A 280 14.33 -27.88 -16.59
C ILE A 280 13.35 -28.91 -15.99
N PRO A 281 13.78 -30.12 -15.59
CA PRO A 281 12.86 -31.21 -15.20
C PRO A 281 11.84 -30.84 -14.14
N LEU A 282 12.21 -30.02 -13.15
CA LEU A 282 11.30 -29.54 -12.09
C LEU A 282 10.36 -28.42 -12.57
N LEU A 283 10.65 -27.72 -13.66
CA LEU A 283 9.80 -26.65 -14.20
C LEU A 283 8.91 -27.11 -15.35
N ARG A 284 9.34 -28.16 -16.06
CA ARG A 284 8.74 -28.62 -17.32
C ARG A 284 7.28 -29.02 -17.17
N GLY A 285 6.41 -28.28 -17.86
CA GLY A 285 4.97 -28.49 -17.87
C GLY A 285 4.21 -27.73 -16.78
N TYR A 286 4.91 -26.95 -15.95
CA TYR A 286 4.31 -26.06 -14.95
C TYR A 286 4.73 -24.60 -15.16
N VAL A 287 5.76 -24.35 -15.96
CA VAL A 287 6.24 -23.02 -16.32
C VAL A 287 6.18 -22.85 -17.83
N GLU A 288 5.71 -21.69 -18.29
CA GLU A 288 5.83 -21.22 -19.66
C GLU A 288 6.69 -19.95 -19.67
N ASN A 289 7.78 -19.94 -20.43
CA ASN A 289 8.66 -18.78 -20.51
C ASN A 289 8.32 -17.90 -21.74
N HIS A 290 8.05 -16.63 -21.47
CA HIS A 290 7.80 -15.59 -22.47
C HIS A 290 8.98 -14.64 -22.54
N ASP A 291 9.57 -14.51 -23.72
CA ASP A 291 10.67 -13.58 -23.94
C ASP A 291 10.15 -12.21 -24.40
N GLU A 292 10.17 -11.22 -23.50
CA GLU A 292 9.56 -9.91 -23.74
C GLU A 292 10.59 -8.80 -24.03
N VAL A 293 11.89 -9.15 -24.10
CA VAL A 293 12.98 -8.20 -24.40
C VAL A 293 13.95 -8.79 -25.43
N GLU A 294 14.46 -7.99 -26.37
CA GLU A 294 15.34 -8.50 -27.44
C GLU A 294 16.76 -8.80 -26.96
N VAL A 295 17.23 -8.12 -25.90
CA VAL A 295 18.57 -8.35 -25.34
C VAL A 295 18.67 -9.75 -24.76
N LYS A 296 19.74 -10.46 -25.14
CA LYS A 296 19.99 -11.83 -24.69
C LYS A 296 20.04 -11.93 -23.16
N ALA A 297 19.38 -12.94 -22.63
CA ALA A 297 19.41 -13.25 -21.21
C ALA A 297 20.85 -13.51 -20.73
N THR A 298 21.18 -13.04 -19.54
CA THR A 298 22.44 -13.37 -18.85
C THR A 298 22.26 -14.63 -18.00
N LEU A 299 23.37 -15.33 -17.71
CA LEU A 299 23.33 -16.50 -16.83
C LEU A 299 22.80 -16.17 -15.43
N SER A 300 23.10 -14.98 -14.89
CA SER A 300 22.57 -14.53 -13.60
C SER A 300 21.06 -14.30 -13.67
N SER A 301 20.58 -13.66 -14.74
CA SER A 301 19.14 -13.39 -14.94
C SER A 301 18.33 -14.68 -15.05
N LEU A 302 18.77 -15.65 -15.86
CA LEU A 302 18.10 -16.94 -15.99
C LEU A 302 18.15 -17.75 -14.70
N ARG A 303 19.29 -17.74 -14.00
CA ARG A 303 19.45 -18.48 -12.73
C ARG A 303 18.52 -17.92 -11.63
N HIS A 304 18.37 -16.60 -11.58
CA HIS A 304 17.47 -15.94 -10.64
C HIS A 304 16.02 -16.27 -10.97
N GLY A 305 15.58 -16.04 -12.22
CA GLY A 305 14.21 -16.33 -12.65
C GLY A 305 13.83 -17.81 -12.50
N THR A 306 14.76 -18.73 -12.78
CA THR A 306 14.58 -20.18 -12.52
C THR A 306 14.35 -20.47 -11.03
N GLY A 307 15.15 -19.85 -10.16
CA GLY A 307 15.01 -19.98 -8.71
C GLY A 307 13.67 -19.45 -8.20
N VAL A 308 13.23 -18.29 -8.71
CA VAL A 308 11.96 -17.66 -8.39
C VAL A 308 10.78 -18.53 -8.84
N CYS A 309 10.79 -19.01 -10.08
CA CYS A 309 9.75 -19.92 -10.59
C CYS A 309 9.66 -21.20 -9.75
N GLY A 310 10.81 -21.82 -9.44
CA GLY A 310 10.87 -23.00 -8.58
C GLY A 310 10.34 -22.74 -7.16
N ALA A 311 10.64 -21.57 -6.58
CA ALA A 311 10.14 -21.20 -5.26
C ALA A 311 8.61 -20.99 -5.23
N ILE A 312 8.00 -20.48 -6.31
CA ILE A 312 6.54 -20.38 -6.42
C ILE A 312 5.89 -21.76 -6.45
N LEU A 313 6.44 -22.68 -7.26
CA LEU A 313 5.90 -24.02 -7.43
C LEU A 313 6.06 -24.87 -6.16
N TYR A 314 7.28 -24.91 -5.61
CA TYR A 314 7.68 -25.91 -4.62
C TYR A 314 8.03 -25.32 -3.25
N GLY A 315 8.31 -24.03 -3.18
CA GLY A 315 8.87 -23.38 -2.01
C GLY A 315 10.32 -23.76 -1.74
N HIS A 316 10.74 -23.66 -0.47
CA HIS A 316 12.07 -24.05 -0.04
C HIS A 316 12.21 -25.58 -0.11
N ILE A 317 13.16 -26.09 -0.91
CA ILE A 317 13.30 -27.53 -1.22
C ILE A 317 14.31 -28.21 -0.26
N GLY A 318 14.61 -27.58 0.87
CA GLY A 318 15.54 -28.14 1.85
C GLY A 318 15.10 -29.50 2.40
N GLY A 319 16.06 -30.41 2.56
CA GLY A 319 15.82 -31.75 3.07
C GLY A 319 15.35 -32.78 2.05
N LYS A 320 15.20 -32.41 0.76
CA LYS A 320 14.92 -33.35 -0.33
C LYS A 320 16.19 -33.95 -0.92
N THR A 321 16.09 -35.19 -1.38
CA THR A 321 17.16 -35.99 -1.98
C THR A 321 16.76 -36.44 -3.39
N PRO A 322 17.70 -36.94 -4.22
CA PRO A 322 17.37 -37.47 -5.55
C PRO A 322 16.39 -38.65 -5.56
N GLN A 323 16.17 -39.29 -4.41
CA GLN A 323 15.21 -40.39 -4.24
C GLN A 323 13.79 -39.89 -3.92
N ASP A 324 13.65 -38.65 -3.46
CA ASP A 324 12.35 -38.07 -3.15
C ASP A 324 11.62 -37.66 -4.43
N GLU A 325 10.29 -37.75 -4.39
CA GLU A 325 9.41 -37.25 -5.45
C GLU A 325 8.79 -35.93 -5.01
N MET A 326 8.72 -34.95 -5.92
CA MET A 326 8.05 -33.68 -5.68
C MET A 326 6.54 -33.81 -5.85
N ASP A 327 5.80 -33.13 -4.97
CA ASP A 327 4.35 -33.02 -5.10
C ASP A 327 3.98 -32.22 -6.36
N VAL A 328 2.82 -32.53 -6.95
CA VAL A 328 2.28 -31.78 -8.08
C VAL A 328 2.00 -30.33 -7.63
N PRO A 329 2.56 -29.32 -8.32
CA PRO A 329 2.26 -27.92 -8.04
C PRO A 329 0.76 -27.60 -8.15
N TYR A 330 0.29 -26.72 -7.28
CA TYR A 330 -1.10 -26.22 -7.28
C TYR A 330 -1.34 -25.11 -8.30
N VAL A 331 -0.28 -24.59 -8.91
CA VAL A 331 -0.29 -23.39 -9.75
C VAL A 331 0.62 -23.60 -10.95
N SER A 332 0.35 -22.88 -12.02
CA SER A 332 1.25 -22.72 -13.17
C SER A 332 1.89 -21.33 -13.13
N VAL A 333 3.07 -21.21 -13.75
CA VAL A 333 3.85 -19.98 -13.78
C VAL A 333 4.03 -19.51 -15.21
N GLU A 334 3.76 -18.23 -15.43
CA GLU A 334 3.95 -17.53 -16.69
C GLU A 334 5.14 -16.58 -16.48
N SER A 335 6.33 -17.01 -16.90
CA SER A 335 7.59 -16.30 -16.68
C SER A 335 7.81 -15.28 -17.80
N PHE A 336 7.56 -14.00 -17.53
CA PHE A 336 7.81 -12.89 -18.44
C PHE A 336 9.21 -12.35 -18.22
N ARG A 337 10.10 -12.58 -19.19
CA ARG A 337 11.47 -12.08 -19.14
C ARG A 337 11.51 -10.60 -19.45
N VAL A 338 11.81 -9.79 -18.42
CA VAL A 338 11.98 -8.34 -18.53
C VAL A 338 13.41 -7.87 -18.24
N LEU A 339 14.28 -8.80 -17.84
CA LEU A 339 15.71 -8.57 -17.62
C LEU A 339 16.60 -9.48 -18.51
N PRO A 340 17.86 -9.09 -18.80
CA PRO A 340 18.41 -7.75 -18.57
C PRO A 340 17.66 -6.72 -19.42
N GLU A 341 17.70 -5.48 -18.96
CA GLU A 341 17.07 -4.36 -19.67
C GLU A 341 17.62 -4.25 -21.10
N ASP A 342 16.74 -3.93 -22.06
CA ASP A 342 17.15 -3.63 -23.42
C ASP A 342 17.86 -2.28 -23.50
N LYS A 343 19.18 -2.33 -23.69
CA LYS A 343 20.04 -1.14 -23.84
C LYS A 343 20.31 -0.75 -25.29
N SER A 344 19.72 -1.46 -26.27
CA SER A 344 20.10 -1.41 -27.69
C SER A 344 19.22 -0.53 -28.59
N ILE A 345 18.11 0.01 -28.08
CA ILE A 345 17.13 0.75 -28.88
C ILE A 345 17.61 2.17 -29.32
N TYR A 346 18.77 2.66 -28.85
CA TYR A 346 19.24 4.02 -29.17
C TYR A 346 20.76 4.06 -29.46
N GLN A 347 21.17 4.75 -30.53
CA GLN A 347 22.56 4.84 -30.99
C GLN A 347 23.34 5.95 -30.26
N ASN A 348 24.53 5.60 -29.73
CA ASN A 348 25.57 6.40 -29.02
C ASN A 348 25.56 6.29 -27.48
N ASP A 349 26.58 6.89 -26.82
CA ASP A 349 26.93 6.92 -25.36
C ASP A 349 25.76 7.20 -24.37
N ALA A 350 24.53 7.35 -24.86
CA ALA A 350 23.26 7.20 -24.16
C ALA A 350 22.93 5.72 -23.81
N GLU A 351 23.95 4.86 -23.64
CA GLU A 351 23.83 3.41 -23.44
C GLU A 351 23.18 3.01 -22.08
N LYS A 352 22.92 3.96 -21.17
CA LYS A 352 22.49 3.71 -19.78
C LYS A 352 21.10 4.27 -19.39
N ILE A 353 20.38 4.93 -20.30
CA ILE A 353 19.29 5.83 -19.91
C ILE A 353 17.94 5.13 -19.61
N TYR A 354 17.62 4.01 -20.25
CA TYR A 354 16.20 3.67 -20.52
C TYR A 354 15.62 2.39 -19.92
N GLY A 355 16.42 1.57 -19.25
CA GLY A 355 16.01 0.20 -18.97
C GLY A 355 14.85 0.06 -17.97
N MET A 356 14.79 0.92 -16.94
CA MET A 356 13.71 0.84 -15.96
C MET A 356 12.35 1.18 -16.57
N TYR A 357 12.26 2.24 -17.38
CA TYR A 357 10.99 2.65 -17.98
C TYR A 357 10.49 1.64 -19.02
N ALA A 358 11.39 1.07 -19.81
CA ALA A 358 11.05 0.00 -20.75
C ALA A 358 10.50 -1.25 -20.02
N THR A 359 11.09 -1.59 -18.87
CA THR A 359 10.59 -2.67 -17.99
C THR A 359 9.19 -2.35 -17.48
N ILE A 360 8.96 -1.15 -16.96
CA ILE A 360 7.64 -0.71 -16.46
C ILE A 360 6.60 -0.75 -17.59
N ASP A 361 6.95 -0.27 -18.79
CA ASP A 361 6.05 -0.27 -19.96
C ASP A 361 5.68 -1.69 -20.39
N THR A 362 6.65 -2.62 -20.31
CA THR A 362 6.45 -4.03 -20.62
C THR A 362 5.50 -4.68 -19.62
N ILE A 363 5.71 -4.44 -18.32
CA ILE A 363 4.80 -4.89 -17.25
C ILE A 363 3.39 -4.34 -17.50
N GLU A 364 3.26 -3.04 -17.76
CA GLU A 364 1.97 -2.39 -18.00
C GLU A 364 1.23 -3.02 -19.19
N ARG A 365 1.93 -3.24 -20.31
CA ARG A 365 1.38 -3.90 -21.50
C ARG A 365 0.93 -5.33 -21.20
N ILE A 366 1.75 -6.11 -20.51
CA ILE A 366 1.48 -7.53 -20.23
C ILE A 366 0.28 -7.66 -19.30
N VAL A 367 0.24 -6.91 -18.19
CA VAL A 367 -0.87 -6.98 -17.23
C VAL A 367 -2.18 -6.54 -17.87
N LYS A 368 -2.17 -5.52 -18.73
CA LYS A 368 -3.36 -5.10 -19.48
C LYS A 368 -3.83 -6.17 -20.48
N LYS A 369 -2.92 -6.95 -21.05
CA LYS A 369 -3.21 -8.00 -22.04
C LYS A 369 -3.62 -9.34 -21.40
N ARG A 370 -2.92 -9.78 -20.34
CA ARG A 370 -3.05 -11.07 -19.68
C ARG A 370 -4.10 -11.04 -18.56
N LYS A 371 -5.35 -10.81 -18.94
CA LYS A 371 -6.51 -10.79 -18.03
C LYS A 371 -6.84 -12.15 -17.39
N ASP A 372 -6.17 -13.22 -17.83
CA ASP A 372 -6.23 -14.54 -17.22
C ASP A 372 -5.34 -14.68 -15.97
N ILE A 373 -4.40 -13.75 -15.75
CA ILE A 373 -3.49 -13.75 -14.60
C ILE A 373 -3.92 -12.67 -13.60
N HIS A 374 -4.11 -13.06 -12.34
CA HIS A 374 -4.55 -12.15 -11.28
C HIS A 374 -3.58 -12.08 -10.10
N LEU A 375 -2.47 -12.81 -10.17
CA LEU A 375 -1.44 -12.83 -9.14
C LEU A 375 -0.07 -12.73 -9.82
N TYR A 376 0.70 -11.73 -9.40
CA TYR A 376 2.01 -11.44 -9.98
C TYR A 376 3.09 -11.40 -8.90
N ASN A 377 4.24 -11.99 -9.22
CA ASN A 377 5.45 -11.93 -8.42
C ASN A 377 6.44 -10.94 -9.04
N LEU A 378 6.96 -10.04 -8.22
CA LEU A 378 8.04 -9.14 -8.57
C LEU A 378 9.18 -9.30 -7.56
N SER A 379 10.15 -10.15 -7.91
CA SER A 379 11.38 -10.39 -7.13
C SER A 379 12.53 -9.46 -7.54
N ILE A 380 12.20 -8.35 -8.21
CA ILE A 380 13.14 -7.38 -8.76
C ILE A 380 12.69 -5.96 -8.41
N GLY A 381 13.64 -5.04 -8.25
CA GLY A 381 13.39 -3.63 -7.94
C GLY A 381 14.62 -2.80 -8.27
N PRO A 382 14.46 -1.50 -8.61
CA PRO A 382 15.59 -0.58 -8.64
C PRO A 382 16.24 -0.49 -7.26
N LYS A 383 17.57 -0.46 -7.22
CA LYS A 383 18.29 -0.20 -5.97
C LYS A 383 18.03 1.21 -5.44
N GLY A 384 18.07 1.35 -4.12
CA GLY A 384 17.96 2.63 -3.44
C GLY A 384 16.67 2.76 -2.62
N PRO A 385 16.77 3.39 -1.45
CA PRO A 385 15.64 3.55 -0.54
C PRO A 385 14.57 4.45 -1.16
N ILE A 386 13.30 4.21 -0.80
CA ILE A 386 12.23 5.16 -1.10
C ILE A 386 12.44 6.50 -0.39
N ILE A 387 11.88 7.56 -0.98
CA ILE A 387 11.91 8.91 -0.40
C ILE A 387 10.47 9.35 -0.11
N ASP A 388 10.23 9.89 1.09
CA ASP A 388 8.87 10.20 1.59
C ASP A 388 8.10 11.23 0.73
N ASP A 389 8.81 12.14 0.05
CA ASP A 389 8.25 13.24 -0.74
C ASP A 389 8.38 13.02 -2.26
N GLU A 390 8.63 11.78 -2.68
CA GLU A 390 8.79 11.35 -4.06
C GLU A 390 7.70 10.33 -4.41
N ILE A 391 7.30 10.29 -5.68
CA ILE A 391 6.43 9.24 -6.21
C ILE A 391 7.22 8.57 -7.33
N SER A 392 7.67 7.35 -7.11
CA SER A 392 8.22 6.53 -8.18
C SER A 392 7.14 6.20 -9.22
N ARG A 393 7.46 6.36 -10.51
CA ARG A 393 6.59 5.86 -11.60
C ARG A 393 6.25 4.39 -11.41
N PHE A 394 7.22 3.59 -10.97
CA PHE A 394 7.04 2.14 -10.85
C PHE A 394 5.95 1.79 -9.85
N THR A 395 6.02 2.37 -8.64
CA THR A 395 5.00 2.19 -7.61
C THR A 395 3.63 2.62 -8.11
N TYR A 396 3.55 3.81 -8.74
CA TYR A 396 2.29 4.33 -9.24
C TYR A 396 1.64 3.42 -10.29
N VAL A 397 2.42 2.91 -11.25
CA VAL A 397 1.89 2.02 -12.30
C VAL A 397 1.34 0.73 -11.72
N LEU A 398 2.02 0.11 -10.75
CA LEU A 398 1.52 -1.13 -10.14
C LEU A 398 0.26 -0.90 -9.31
N ASP A 399 0.18 0.21 -8.57
CA ASP A 399 -1.04 0.59 -7.86
C ASP A 399 -2.20 0.87 -8.82
N LEU A 400 -1.94 1.57 -9.93
CA LEU A 400 -2.93 1.86 -10.96
C LEU A 400 -3.39 0.59 -11.67
N LEU A 401 -2.49 -0.32 -12.05
CA LEU A 401 -2.86 -1.61 -12.66
C LEU A 401 -3.68 -2.50 -11.73
N THR A 402 -3.43 -2.41 -10.43
CA THR A 402 -4.26 -3.09 -9.43
C THR A 402 -5.63 -2.45 -9.32
N TYR A 403 -5.71 -1.12 -9.38
CA TYR A 403 -6.93 -0.35 -9.17
C TYR A 403 -7.84 -0.31 -10.41
N ASP A 404 -7.29 0.12 -11.55
CA ASP A 404 -7.98 0.42 -12.82
C ASP A 404 -8.33 -0.86 -13.58
N VAL A 405 -9.34 -1.54 -13.03
CA VAL A 405 -9.86 -2.81 -13.52
C VAL A 405 -11.37 -2.65 -13.68
N LYS A 406 -11.91 -3.19 -14.78
CA LYS A 406 -13.34 -3.04 -15.11
C LYS A 406 -14.21 -3.58 -13.99
N GLU A 407 -15.40 -3.00 -13.84
CA GLU A 407 -16.42 -3.50 -12.92
C GLU A 407 -16.70 -4.99 -13.25
N ASN A 408 -16.61 -5.86 -12.25
CA ASN A 408 -16.70 -7.34 -12.31
C ASN A 408 -15.44 -8.13 -12.72
N GLU A 409 -14.31 -7.49 -13.08
CA GLU A 409 -13.03 -8.19 -13.21
C GLU A 409 -12.32 -8.32 -11.85
N VAL A 410 -11.52 -9.38 -11.66
CA VAL A 410 -10.72 -9.58 -10.46
C VAL A 410 -9.51 -8.66 -10.51
N ASN A 411 -9.34 -7.83 -9.48
CA ASN A 411 -8.18 -6.96 -9.38
C ASN A 411 -6.90 -7.80 -9.20
N PRO A 412 -5.86 -7.57 -10.01
CA PRO A 412 -4.61 -8.30 -9.85
C PRO A 412 -3.94 -7.91 -8.53
N LEU A 413 -3.13 -8.81 -7.97
CA LEU A 413 -2.28 -8.53 -6.81
C LEU A 413 -0.82 -8.68 -7.22
N PHE A 414 0.00 -7.69 -6.86
CA PHE A 414 1.46 -7.75 -6.96
C PHE A 414 2.06 -8.05 -5.60
N CYS A 415 2.87 -9.11 -5.54
CA CYS A 415 3.75 -9.42 -4.42
C CYS A 415 5.17 -8.95 -4.75
N VAL A 416 5.74 -8.08 -3.91
CA VAL A 416 6.97 -7.34 -4.21
C VAL A 416 8.02 -7.54 -3.11
N ALA A 417 9.25 -7.86 -3.51
CA ALA A 417 10.39 -7.93 -2.60
C ALA A 417 10.76 -6.53 -2.07
N VAL A 418 11.04 -6.40 -0.77
CA VAL A 418 11.35 -5.09 -0.16
C VAL A 418 12.75 -4.56 -0.43
N GLY A 419 13.66 -5.38 -0.96
CA GLY A 419 15.07 -5.03 -1.18
C GLY A 419 16.01 -5.72 -0.18
N ASN A 420 17.30 -5.76 -0.53
CA ASN A 420 18.34 -6.50 0.21
C ASN A 420 19.44 -5.60 0.82
N ASP A 421 19.11 -4.33 1.05
CA ASP A 421 20.03 -3.29 1.56
C ASP A 421 19.86 -2.98 3.06
N GLY A 422 19.14 -3.83 3.80
CA GLY A 422 18.81 -3.64 5.23
C GLY A 422 20.00 -3.57 6.20
N ASP A 423 21.22 -3.80 5.73
CA ASP A 423 22.48 -3.70 6.48
C ASP A 423 23.33 -2.48 6.08
N LYS A 424 22.85 -1.59 5.19
CA LYS A 424 23.57 -0.39 4.75
C LYS A 424 23.51 0.80 5.72
N GLY A 425 22.79 0.66 6.84
CA GLY A 425 22.67 1.69 7.87
C GLY A 425 21.49 2.63 7.66
N GLU A 426 21.26 3.49 8.65
CA GLU A 426 20.07 4.33 8.75
C GLU A 426 19.82 5.15 7.46
N LEU A 427 18.56 5.20 7.03
CA LEU A 427 18.07 5.83 5.79
C LEU A 427 18.37 5.04 4.50
N LEU A 428 19.45 4.27 4.47
CA LEU A 428 19.84 3.43 3.32
C LEU A 428 19.28 2.00 3.40
N ASP A 429 18.88 1.58 4.60
CA ASP A 429 18.28 0.30 4.94
C ASP A 429 16.77 0.22 4.64
N ARG A 430 16.17 1.33 4.20
CA ARG A 430 14.75 1.42 3.93
C ARG A 430 14.34 0.56 2.73
N ILE A 431 13.05 0.20 2.71
CA ILE A 431 12.42 -0.48 1.58
C ILE A 431 12.67 0.26 0.26
N GLN A 432 12.67 -0.50 -0.83
CA GLN A 432 12.96 -0.02 -2.19
C GLN A 432 11.69 0.02 -3.05
N SER A 433 11.63 0.92 -4.03
CA SER A 433 10.52 0.92 -4.98
C SER A 433 10.47 -0.40 -5.78
N PRO A 434 9.30 -0.96 -6.10
CA PRO A 434 7.95 -0.46 -5.84
C PRO A 434 7.30 -1.10 -4.59
N SER A 435 8.11 -1.62 -3.65
CA SER A 435 7.59 -2.32 -2.46
C SER A 435 6.85 -1.40 -1.48
N ASP A 436 6.78 -0.10 -1.76
CA ASP A 436 5.98 0.86 -1.02
C ASP A 436 4.57 1.07 -1.60
N MET A 437 4.17 0.27 -2.60
CA MET A 437 2.83 0.30 -3.17
C MET A 437 1.73 0.04 -2.13
N VAL A 438 0.59 0.71 -2.31
CA VAL A 438 -0.53 0.68 -1.36
C VAL A 438 -1.50 -0.48 -1.62
N ASN A 439 -1.63 -0.88 -2.87
CA ASN A 439 -2.54 -1.94 -3.29
C ASN A 439 -1.84 -3.32 -3.38
N GLY A 440 -0.56 -3.45 -3.00
CA GLY A 440 0.21 -4.69 -3.11
C GLY A 440 0.57 -5.36 -1.79
N LEU A 441 1.29 -6.47 -1.87
CA LEU A 441 1.88 -7.17 -0.74
C LEU A 441 3.40 -7.08 -0.79
N SER A 442 4.01 -6.47 0.20
CA SER A 442 5.46 -6.30 0.28
C SER A 442 6.06 -7.30 1.24
N VAL A 443 7.06 -8.05 0.79
CA VAL A 443 7.56 -9.23 1.50
C VAL A 443 9.02 -9.03 1.87
N GLY A 444 9.28 -9.00 3.18
CA GLY A 444 10.63 -9.06 3.74
C GLY A 444 11.08 -10.50 4.00
N ALA A 445 12.34 -10.65 4.38
CA ALA A 445 12.95 -11.94 4.64
C ALA A 445 13.22 -12.16 6.13
N TYR A 446 12.91 -13.35 6.63
CA TYR A 446 13.39 -13.85 7.92
C TYR A 446 14.36 -15.02 7.74
N THR A 447 15.18 -15.23 8.76
CA THR A 447 16.02 -16.41 8.97
C THR A 447 15.88 -16.89 10.43
N TYR A 448 16.67 -17.89 10.83
CA TYR A 448 16.75 -18.34 12.21
C TYR A 448 18.10 -17.97 12.81
N ASN A 449 18.08 -17.47 14.05
CA ASN A 449 19.31 -17.22 14.81
C ASN A 449 19.92 -18.53 15.34
N PHE A 450 21.02 -18.43 16.10
CA PHE A 450 21.68 -19.59 16.70
C PHE A 450 20.81 -20.38 17.70
N PHE A 451 19.76 -19.76 18.24
CA PHE A 451 18.82 -20.37 19.18
C PHE A 451 17.57 -20.94 18.50
N ASP A 452 17.56 -21.08 17.16
CA ASP A 452 16.40 -21.52 16.37
C ASP A 452 15.19 -20.57 16.46
N GLU A 453 15.40 -19.31 16.86
CA GLU A 453 14.35 -18.29 16.91
C GLU A 453 14.28 -17.55 15.56
N LYS A 454 13.06 -17.23 15.12
CA LYS A 454 12.88 -16.45 13.90
C LYS A 454 13.32 -15.01 14.13
N VAL A 455 14.14 -14.49 13.22
CA VAL A 455 14.63 -13.11 13.23
C VAL A 455 14.59 -12.54 11.83
N ARG A 456 14.44 -11.22 11.68
CA ARG A 456 14.62 -10.56 10.38
C ARG A 456 16.01 -10.91 9.83
N ALA A 457 16.08 -11.26 8.54
CA ALA A 457 17.37 -11.41 7.88
C ALA A 457 18.01 -10.01 7.78
N ASN A 458 19.28 -9.88 8.16
CA ASN A 458 19.96 -8.58 8.24
C ASN A 458 19.87 -7.75 6.96
N TYR A 459 19.94 -8.39 5.79
CA TYR A 459 19.83 -7.76 4.49
C TYR A 459 18.41 -7.29 4.14
N SER A 460 17.35 -7.81 4.78
CA SER A 460 15.98 -7.44 4.44
C SER A 460 15.74 -5.97 4.77
N CYS A 461 15.44 -5.15 3.76
CA CYS A 461 15.10 -3.74 3.98
C CYS A 461 13.91 -3.57 4.95
N ILE A 462 13.89 -2.43 5.64
CA ILE A 462 12.93 -2.10 6.70
C ILE A 462 12.04 -0.91 6.31
N GLY A 463 10.90 -0.78 6.97
CA GLY A 463 10.00 0.36 6.84
C GLY A 463 10.54 1.64 7.51
N PRO A 464 9.67 2.66 7.65
CA PRO A 464 8.28 2.68 7.21
C PRO A 464 8.15 2.88 5.69
N GLY A 465 6.99 2.49 5.16
CA GLY A 465 6.56 2.84 3.80
C GLY A 465 5.94 4.24 3.70
N ARG A 466 5.34 4.54 2.54
CA ARG A 466 4.71 5.84 2.26
C ARG A 466 3.36 6.02 2.98
N GLU A 467 2.82 7.25 2.93
CA GLU A 467 1.46 7.51 3.40
C GLU A 467 0.45 6.65 2.61
N GLY A 468 -0.40 5.91 3.32
CA GLY A 468 -1.31 4.94 2.72
C GLY A 468 -0.82 3.49 2.78
N ALA A 469 0.45 3.27 3.11
CA ALA A 469 1.03 1.95 3.36
C ALA A 469 2.27 2.08 4.23
N LYS A 470 2.10 2.61 5.45
CA LYS A 470 3.22 2.89 6.35
C LYS A 470 3.87 1.64 6.90
N VAL A 471 3.06 0.60 7.13
CA VAL A 471 3.57 -0.69 7.63
C VAL A 471 4.18 -1.45 6.47
N LYS A 472 5.51 -1.45 6.41
CA LYS A 472 6.30 -2.19 5.44
C LYS A 472 7.55 -2.77 6.12
N PRO A 473 8.02 -3.98 5.74
CA PRO A 473 7.31 -4.97 4.90
C PRO A 473 5.90 -5.25 5.45
N ASP A 474 4.97 -5.74 4.62
CA ASP A 474 3.65 -6.14 5.16
C ASP A 474 3.82 -7.38 6.04
N ILE A 475 4.62 -8.34 5.58
CA ILE A 475 4.96 -9.58 6.27
C ILE A 475 6.41 -9.94 5.97
N VAL A 476 6.98 -10.83 6.79
CA VAL A 476 8.24 -11.50 6.47
C VAL A 476 8.03 -12.99 6.24
N GLU A 477 8.75 -13.52 5.24
CA GLU A 477 8.75 -14.93 4.87
C GLU A 477 10.19 -15.49 4.85
N PHE A 478 10.37 -16.81 4.86
CA PHE A 478 11.71 -17.39 4.90
C PHE A 478 12.52 -17.02 3.65
N GLY A 479 13.55 -16.18 3.81
CA GLY A 479 14.49 -15.81 2.74
C GLY A 479 15.88 -16.40 2.90
N GLY A 480 16.14 -17.04 4.05
CA GLY A 480 17.43 -17.64 4.40
C GLY A 480 18.51 -16.64 4.83
N SER A 481 19.66 -17.16 5.23
CA SER A 481 20.90 -16.44 5.53
C SER A 481 22.12 -17.27 5.10
N GLN A 482 23.34 -16.76 5.30
CA GLN A 482 24.55 -17.50 4.99
C GLN A 482 24.63 -18.84 5.76
N GLU A 483 24.17 -18.84 7.00
CA GLU A 483 24.15 -20.02 7.88
C GLU A 483 22.99 -20.98 7.55
N ARG A 484 21.87 -20.44 7.05
CA ARG A 484 20.67 -21.20 6.70
C ARG A 484 20.16 -20.75 5.33
N PRO A 485 20.79 -21.21 4.24
CA PRO A 485 20.45 -20.73 2.91
C PRO A 485 19.08 -21.22 2.46
N PHE A 486 18.52 -20.51 1.50
CA PHE A 486 17.37 -20.95 0.74
C PHE A 486 17.81 -21.94 -0.34
N ILE A 487 17.23 -23.15 -0.33
CA ILE A 487 17.49 -24.20 -1.33
C ILE A 487 16.41 -24.11 -2.42
N LYS A 488 16.85 -23.91 -3.67
CA LYS A 488 16.03 -23.62 -4.85
C LYS A 488 16.37 -24.53 -6.03
N VAL A 489 15.52 -24.51 -7.06
CA VAL A 489 15.78 -25.17 -8.34
C VAL A 489 17.01 -24.53 -9.02
N GLY A 490 17.91 -25.37 -9.52
CA GLY A 490 19.11 -24.97 -10.26
C GLY A 490 18.84 -24.76 -11.75
N LEU A 491 19.72 -23.98 -12.40
CA LEU A 491 19.58 -23.64 -13.82
C LEU A 491 19.91 -24.80 -14.78
N GLU A 492 20.79 -25.72 -14.36
CA GLU A 492 21.32 -26.76 -15.24
C GLU A 492 20.82 -28.14 -14.82
N GLY A 493 20.18 -28.87 -15.75
CA GLY A 493 19.69 -30.22 -15.51
C GLY A 493 18.68 -30.30 -14.36
N ASN A 494 18.61 -31.45 -13.69
CA ASN A 494 17.81 -31.61 -12.49
C ASN A 494 18.67 -31.37 -11.25
N THR A 495 18.99 -30.11 -10.96
CA THR A 495 19.86 -29.75 -9.83
C THR A 495 19.20 -28.80 -8.84
N LEU A 496 19.75 -28.74 -7.64
CA LEU A 496 19.44 -27.74 -6.62
C LEU A 496 20.63 -26.80 -6.43
N GLU A 497 20.30 -25.54 -6.19
CA GLU A 497 21.24 -24.48 -5.85
C GLU A 497 20.83 -23.83 -4.51
N VAL A 498 21.74 -23.07 -3.93
CA VAL A 498 21.52 -22.31 -2.70
C VAL A 498 21.62 -20.82 -2.98
N ASP A 499 20.78 -20.03 -2.32
CA ASP A 499 20.83 -18.57 -2.35
C ASP A 499 20.14 -17.97 -1.11
N THR A 500 20.11 -16.65 -1.00
CA THR A 500 19.41 -15.91 0.07
C THR A 500 18.87 -14.60 -0.47
N GLY A 501 17.70 -14.17 -0.02
CA GLY A 501 17.17 -12.88 -0.45
C GLY A 501 15.68 -12.71 -0.24
N THR A 502 15.25 -11.45 -0.19
CA THR A 502 13.83 -11.09 -0.28
C THR A 502 13.21 -11.54 -1.61
N SER A 503 14.03 -11.71 -2.65
CA SER A 503 13.66 -12.30 -3.94
C SER A 503 13.24 -13.77 -3.87
N TYR A 504 13.51 -14.48 -2.76
CA TYR A 504 13.03 -15.85 -2.50
C TYR A 504 11.93 -15.91 -1.41
N ALA A 505 11.94 -14.96 -0.48
CA ALA A 505 10.83 -14.79 0.47
C ALA A 505 9.52 -14.39 -0.25
N THR A 506 9.61 -13.49 -1.23
CA THR A 506 8.47 -13.02 -2.03
C THR A 506 7.76 -14.15 -2.80
N PRO A 507 8.44 -14.99 -3.60
CA PRO A 507 7.80 -16.09 -4.32
C PRO A 507 7.23 -17.16 -3.38
N LEU A 508 7.75 -17.34 -2.17
CA LEU A 508 7.10 -18.17 -1.15
C LEU A 508 5.72 -17.61 -0.77
N ALA A 509 5.64 -16.33 -0.48
CA ALA A 509 4.35 -15.69 -0.18
C ALA A 509 3.40 -15.75 -1.39
N THR A 510 3.90 -15.46 -2.60
CA THR A 510 3.10 -15.53 -3.84
C THR A 510 2.59 -16.94 -4.10
N GLY A 511 3.46 -17.95 -4.00
CA GLY A 511 3.08 -19.36 -4.15
C GLY A 511 2.07 -19.81 -3.09
N LYS A 512 2.19 -19.32 -1.84
CA LYS A 512 1.17 -19.54 -0.80
C LYS A 512 -0.19 -18.96 -1.20
N ILE A 513 -0.27 -17.71 -1.68
CA ILE A 513 -1.55 -17.13 -2.17
C ILE A 513 -2.13 -17.97 -3.30
N GLY A 514 -1.32 -18.33 -4.29
CA GLY A 514 -1.80 -19.15 -5.41
C GLY A 514 -2.33 -20.52 -4.97
N ARG A 515 -1.69 -21.15 -3.98
CA ARG A 515 -2.19 -22.39 -3.36
C ARG A 515 -3.53 -22.18 -2.65
N LEU A 516 -3.71 -21.07 -1.92
CA LEU A 516 -4.99 -20.74 -1.29
C LEU A 516 -6.10 -20.57 -2.33
N MET A 517 -5.82 -19.83 -3.42
CA MET A 517 -6.75 -19.64 -4.55
C MET A 517 -7.09 -20.96 -5.23
N ALA A 518 -6.11 -21.83 -5.42
CA ALA A 518 -6.34 -23.14 -6.02
C ALA A 518 -7.24 -24.00 -5.11
N GLN A 519 -7.05 -23.94 -3.79
CA GLN A 519 -7.80 -24.78 -2.85
C GLN A 519 -9.26 -24.32 -2.64
N SER A 520 -9.62 -23.06 -2.90
CA SER A 520 -10.96 -22.51 -2.70
C SER A 520 -11.22 -21.30 -3.60
N ASP A 521 -12.34 -21.33 -4.34
CA ASP A 521 -12.76 -20.23 -5.24
C ASP A 521 -13.17 -18.97 -4.48
N GLU A 522 -13.52 -19.10 -3.20
CA GLU A 522 -13.82 -17.99 -2.31
C GLU A 522 -12.58 -17.15 -1.99
N ILE A 523 -11.37 -17.66 -2.26
CA ILE A 523 -10.12 -16.95 -2.05
C ILE A 523 -9.68 -16.27 -3.35
N THR A 524 -10.00 -14.98 -3.45
CA THR A 524 -9.43 -14.07 -4.47
C THR A 524 -8.00 -13.65 -4.09
N PRO A 525 -7.20 -13.07 -5.01
CA PRO A 525 -5.82 -12.66 -4.70
C PRO A 525 -5.73 -11.76 -3.46
N HIS A 526 -6.59 -10.75 -3.35
CA HIS A 526 -6.61 -9.82 -2.22
C HIS A 526 -7.22 -10.41 -0.94
N MET A 527 -8.08 -11.43 -1.04
CA MET A 527 -8.45 -12.24 0.13
C MET A 527 -7.24 -13.07 0.62
N GLY A 528 -6.42 -13.60 -0.30
CA GLY A 528 -5.15 -14.26 0.04
C GLY A 528 -4.16 -13.32 0.74
N ARG A 529 -4.00 -12.09 0.24
CA ARG A 529 -3.25 -11.00 0.92
C ARG A 529 -3.76 -10.78 2.34
N THR A 530 -5.08 -10.64 2.49
CA THR A 530 -5.73 -10.46 3.80
C THR A 530 -5.42 -11.61 4.74
N LEU A 531 -5.54 -12.85 4.27
CA LEU A 531 -5.34 -14.06 5.06
C LEU A 531 -3.89 -14.25 5.51
N LEU A 532 -2.90 -13.99 4.65
CA LEU A 532 -1.48 -14.01 5.03
C LEU A 532 -1.20 -12.98 6.14
N ILE A 533 -1.61 -11.72 5.93
CA ILE A 533 -1.43 -10.65 6.93
C ILE A 533 -2.17 -10.99 8.23
N HIS A 534 -3.37 -11.56 8.15
CA HIS A 534 -4.17 -11.96 9.31
C HIS A 534 -3.47 -13.03 10.16
N ASN A 535 -2.88 -14.02 9.50
CA ASN A 535 -2.23 -15.15 10.13
C ASN A 535 -0.76 -14.91 10.51
N ALA A 536 -0.14 -13.83 10.00
CA ALA A 536 1.19 -13.42 10.40
C ALA A 536 1.24 -13.17 11.91
N TYR A 537 2.38 -13.47 12.55
CA TYR A 537 2.50 -13.35 14.01
C TYR A 537 3.77 -12.60 14.43
N THR A 538 3.67 -11.89 15.56
CA THR A 538 4.80 -11.26 16.26
C THR A 538 4.70 -11.61 17.74
N ASP A 539 5.82 -11.80 18.43
CA ASP A 539 5.83 -12.21 19.85
C ASP A 539 5.17 -11.16 20.75
N ASN A 540 5.34 -9.88 20.41
CA ASN A 540 4.78 -8.76 21.16
C ASN A 540 3.35 -8.39 20.70
N GLY A 541 2.85 -8.96 19.60
CA GLY A 541 1.57 -8.61 18.99
C GLY A 541 1.49 -7.16 18.47
N VAL A 542 2.63 -6.48 18.41
CA VAL A 542 2.79 -5.11 17.91
C VAL A 542 3.50 -5.20 16.56
N ARG A 543 3.05 -4.39 15.60
CA ARG A 543 3.74 -4.20 14.33
C ARG A 543 4.97 -3.32 14.53
N ASP A 544 6.00 -3.54 13.74
CA ASP A 544 7.18 -2.67 13.70
C ASP A 544 7.65 -2.50 12.25
N ASP A 545 8.67 -1.67 12.08
CA ASP A 545 9.24 -1.36 10.76
C ASP A 545 10.16 -2.48 10.25
N GLU A 546 10.53 -3.48 11.06
CA GLU A 546 11.42 -4.56 10.65
C GLU A 546 10.67 -5.75 10.04
N ILE A 547 9.58 -6.18 10.68
CA ILE A 547 8.82 -7.36 10.30
C ILE A 547 7.35 -7.08 9.97
N GLY A 548 6.91 -5.83 10.03
CA GLY A 548 5.57 -5.43 9.64
C GLY A 548 4.48 -6.04 10.52
N TYR A 549 3.55 -6.76 9.90
CA TYR A 549 2.50 -7.51 10.61
C TYR A 549 2.95 -8.89 11.11
N GLY A 550 4.18 -9.30 10.82
CA GLY A 550 4.88 -10.43 11.41
C GLY A 550 5.32 -11.54 10.47
N PHE A 551 5.75 -12.66 11.06
CA PHE A 551 6.20 -13.85 10.36
C PHE A 551 5.02 -14.62 9.75
N SER A 552 5.11 -14.95 8.46
CA SER A 552 4.07 -15.63 7.69
C SER A 552 4.32 -17.14 7.52
N ASP A 553 4.71 -17.84 8.59
CA ASP A 553 5.20 -19.22 8.51
C ASP A 553 4.13 -20.33 8.37
N ARG A 554 2.84 -19.99 8.45
CA ARG A 554 1.76 -20.98 8.40
C ARG A 554 1.64 -21.63 7.03
N SER A 555 1.23 -22.90 7.03
CA SER A 555 0.86 -23.63 5.82
C SER A 555 -0.45 -23.11 5.23
N PRO A 556 -0.69 -23.23 3.90
CA PRO A 556 -1.99 -22.93 3.30
C PRO A 556 -3.15 -23.66 3.99
N GLU A 557 -2.95 -24.91 4.39
CA GLU A 557 -3.94 -25.73 5.09
C GLU A 557 -4.29 -25.16 6.47
N ASP A 558 -3.30 -24.64 7.20
CA ASP A 558 -3.52 -23.98 8.50
C ASP A 558 -4.19 -22.61 8.34
N ILE A 559 -3.99 -21.93 7.21
CA ILE A 559 -4.61 -20.63 6.90
C ILE A 559 -6.10 -20.80 6.53
N LEU A 560 -6.43 -21.85 5.77
CA LEU A 560 -7.79 -22.18 5.34
C LEU A 560 -8.60 -22.96 6.39
N SER A 561 -7.98 -23.29 7.52
CA SER A 561 -8.64 -23.99 8.62
C SER A 561 -8.66 -23.21 9.92
N CYS A 562 -9.57 -23.60 10.79
CA CYS A 562 -9.80 -23.05 12.10
C CYS A 562 -10.17 -24.19 13.06
N GLU A 563 -10.41 -23.87 14.34
CA GLU A 563 -10.73 -24.86 15.38
C GLU A 563 -12.15 -24.60 15.92
N GLN A 564 -12.74 -25.60 16.57
CA GLN A 564 -14.09 -25.54 17.17
C GLN A 564 -14.36 -24.25 17.97
N ASN A 565 -13.38 -23.75 18.72
CA ASN A 565 -13.48 -22.55 19.56
C ASN A 565 -12.50 -21.43 19.15
N LYS A 566 -11.94 -21.51 17.95
CA LYS A 566 -11.15 -20.46 17.32
C LYS A 566 -11.59 -20.38 15.86
N VAL A 567 -12.52 -19.49 15.56
CA VAL A 567 -13.26 -19.49 14.29
C VAL A 567 -12.92 -18.24 13.49
N THR A 568 -12.59 -18.42 12.21
CA THR A 568 -12.26 -17.32 11.27
C THR A 568 -13.39 -17.16 10.26
N ILE A 569 -13.81 -15.90 10.03
CA ILE A 569 -14.93 -15.55 9.15
C ILE A 569 -14.49 -14.46 8.18
N LEU A 570 -14.81 -14.65 6.91
CA LEU A 570 -14.45 -13.77 5.80
C LEU A 570 -15.61 -12.86 5.39
N TYR A 571 -15.25 -11.64 5.01
CA TYR A 571 -16.13 -10.66 4.37
C TYR A 571 -15.41 -10.09 3.17
N GLN A 572 -16.12 -9.90 2.07
CA GLN A 572 -15.62 -9.14 0.94
C GLN A 572 -16.75 -8.40 0.24
N GLY A 573 -16.42 -7.29 -0.40
CA GLY A 573 -17.39 -6.53 -1.18
C GLY A 573 -16.96 -5.11 -1.46
N GLU A 574 -17.94 -4.26 -1.77
CA GLU A 574 -17.74 -2.85 -2.07
C GLU A 574 -18.50 -1.97 -1.08
N LEU A 575 -17.92 -0.82 -0.73
CA LEU A 575 -18.55 0.22 0.07
C LEU A 575 -18.45 1.56 -0.64
N GLU A 576 -19.57 2.25 -0.80
CA GLU A 576 -19.58 3.64 -1.26
C GLU A 576 -18.79 4.50 -0.27
N ALA A 577 -17.84 5.31 -0.76
CA ALA A 577 -17.26 6.39 0.02
C ALA A 577 -18.39 7.25 0.60
N SER A 578 -18.27 7.64 1.88
CA SER A 578 -19.31 8.24 2.76
C SER A 578 -20.25 7.26 3.49
N SER A 579 -20.30 6.00 3.09
CA SER A 579 -21.14 5.01 3.79
C SER A 579 -20.50 4.51 5.10
N THR A 580 -21.34 4.07 6.03
CA THR A 580 -20.90 3.28 7.18
C THR A 580 -21.65 1.97 7.17
N ALA A 581 -20.91 0.86 7.29
CA ALA A 581 -21.46 -0.48 7.36
C ALA A 581 -21.18 -1.09 8.74
N LYS A 582 -22.15 -1.84 9.25
CA LYS A 582 -22.06 -2.66 10.46
C LYS A 582 -21.75 -4.10 10.05
N LEU A 583 -20.59 -4.59 10.48
CA LEU A 583 -20.14 -5.95 10.28
C LEU A 583 -20.33 -6.70 11.60
N PRO A 584 -21.26 -7.66 11.69
CA PRO A 584 -21.42 -8.45 12.90
C PRO A 584 -20.14 -9.24 13.20
N ILE A 585 -19.84 -9.49 14.47
CA ILE A 585 -18.88 -10.51 14.88
C ILE A 585 -19.71 -11.69 15.36
N PHE A 586 -19.75 -12.76 14.56
CA PHE A 586 -20.63 -13.90 14.80
C PHE A 586 -20.18 -14.71 16.02
N ALA A 587 -20.70 -14.38 17.20
CA ALA A 587 -20.33 -15.00 18.47
C ALA A 587 -21.59 -15.32 19.30
N PRO A 588 -22.43 -16.29 18.86
CA PRO A 588 -23.68 -16.61 19.54
C PRO A 588 -23.40 -17.13 20.96
N PHE A 589 -24.17 -16.63 21.94
CA PHE A 589 -24.03 -16.99 23.37
C PHE A 589 -22.63 -16.79 23.96
N ILE A 590 -21.77 -15.99 23.33
CA ILE A 590 -20.38 -15.77 23.76
C ILE A 590 -20.29 -15.20 25.18
N ASN A 591 -21.31 -14.47 25.60
CA ASN A 591 -21.44 -13.87 26.92
C ASN A 591 -21.55 -14.90 28.06
N HIS A 592 -21.90 -16.16 27.74
CA HIS A 592 -21.99 -17.27 28.69
C HIS A 592 -20.69 -18.08 28.80
N ALA A 593 -19.71 -17.82 27.91
CA ALA A 593 -18.40 -18.44 28.00
C ALA A 593 -17.66 -17.98 29.27
N LYS A 594 -16.67 -18.76 29.71
CA LYS A 594 -15.82 -18.40 30.86
C LYS A 594 -14.54 -17.71 30.37
N GLY A 595 -13.96 -16.85 31.21
CA GLY A 595 -12.66 -16.25 30.91
C GLY A 595 -12.68 -15.20 29.79
N ASN A 596 -11.58 -15.12 29.05
CA ASN A 596 -11.37 -14.11 28.02
C ASN A 596 -11.62 -14.67 26.62
N VAL A 597 -12.08 -13.79 25.74
CA VAL A 597 -12.28 -14.01 24.30
C VAL A 597 -11.39 -13.02 23.57
N ASN A 598 -10.57 -13.52 22.64
CA ASN A 598 -9.75 -12.68 21.77
C ASN A 598 -10.45 -12.50 20.43
N ILE A 599 -10.47 -11.27 19.94
CA ILE A 599 -11.03 -10.91 18.63
C ILE A 599 -9.92 -10.24 17.85
N THR A 600 -9.54 -10.86 16.74
CA THR A 600 -8.57 -10.33 15.77
C THR A 600 -9.31 -10.01 14.49
N TRP A 601 -9.07 -8.84 13.91
CA TRP A 601 -9.58 -8.50 12.58
C TRP A 601 -8.48 -7.89 11.72
N THR A 602 -8.49 -8.26 10.45
CA THR A 602 -7.66 -7.68 9.41
C THR A 602 -8.58 -7.16 8.31
N ILE A 603 -8.35 -5.92 7.88
CA ILE A 603 -9.03 -5.27 6.75
C ILE A 603 -7.95 -4.92 5.74
N THR A 604 -8.12 -5.35 4.50
CA THR A 604 -7.38 -4.81 3.36
C THR A 604 -8.34 -4.13 2.40
N THR A 605 -7.84 -3.14 1.66
CA THR A 605 -8.62 -2.38 0.67
C THR A 605 -7.84 -2.19 -0.61
N ILE A 606 -8.58 -1.98 -1.69
CA ILE A 606 -8.04 -1.51 -2.97
C ILE A 606 -8.53 -0.09 -3.15
N VAL A 607 -7.61 0.85 -3.36
CA VAL A 607 -7.89 2.28 -3.40
C VAL A 607 -7.27 2.93 -4.62
N ASN A 608 -7.87 4.03 -5.08
CA ASN A 608 -7.35 4.80 -6.19
C ASN A 608 -6.07 5.57 -5.76
N PRO A 609 -4.92 5.38 -6.43
CA PRO A 609 -3.71 6.13 -6.13
C PRO A 609 -3.73 7.56 -6.71
N ASP A 610 -3.28 8.55 -5.94
CA ASP A 610 -3.13 9.95 -6.35
C ASP A 610 -1.65 10.30 -6.57
N ASN A 611 -1.21 10.31 -7.82
CA ASN A 611 0.16 10.66 -8.17
C ASN A 611 0.50 12.16 -8.04
N SER A 612 -0.48 13.00 -7.70
CA SER A 612 -0.29 14.44 -7.55
C SER A 612 -0.08 14.86 -6.08
N ASP A 613 -0.46 14.03 -5.11
CA ASP A 613 -0.31 14.33 -3.68
C ASP A 613 0.34 13.17 -2.90
N VAL A 614 1.63 13.30 -2.62
CA VAL A 614 2.43 12.23 -1.96
C VAL A 614 1.94 11.94 -0.54
N ASP A 615 1.55 12.97 0.21
CA ASP A 615 1.02 12.83 1.57
C ASP A 615 -0.48 12.41 1.56
N ALA A 616 -1.12 12.52 0.41
CA ALA A 616 -2.50 12.10 0.20
C ALA A 616 -2.63 11.00 -0.86
N TYR A 617 -1.62 10.13 -0.97
CA TYR A 617 -1.48 9.18 -2.08
C TYR A 617 -2.66 8.20 -2.24
N THR A 618 -3.40 7.89 -1.17
CA THR A 618 -4.62 7.08 -1.26
C THR A 618 -5.87 7.95 -1.33
N ASN A 619 -6.68 7.90 -2.38
CA ASN A 619 -7.91 8.71 -2.45
C ASN A 619 -9.02 8.23 -1.52
N ASN A 620 -8.92 7.03 -0.98
CA ASN A 620 -9.93 6.42 -0.14
C ASN A 620 -9.31 5.68 1.04
N CYS A 621 -10.09 5.49 2.11
CA CYS A 621 -9.73 4.59 3.20
C CYS A 621 -10.95 4.07 3.96
N ILE A 622 -10.73 3.09 4.83
CA ILE A 622 -11.73 2.59 5.78
C ILE A 622 -11.28 2.92 7.20
N GLU A 623 -12.19 3.50 7.99
CA GLU A 623 -12.04 3.58 9.44
C GLU A 623 -12.86 2.51 10.15
N ASP A 624 -12.21 1.70 10.98
CA ASP A 624 -12.87 0.68 11.80
C ASP A 624 -13.16 1.18 13.22
N THR A 625 -14.26 0.67 13.81
CA THR A 625 -14.54 0.84 15.25
C THR A 625 -15.23 -0.41 15.79
N LEU A 626 -14.64 -1.01 16.82
CA LEU A 626 -15.19 -2.19 17.49
C LEU A 626 -16.19 -1.80 18.59
N TYR A 627 -17.35 -2.45 18.57
CA TYR A 627 -18.42 -2.34 19.57
C TYR A 627 -18.62 -3.71 20.23
N PRO A 628 -18.15 -3.90 21.48
CA PRO A 628 -18.19 -5.20 22.15
C PRO A 628 -19.61 -5.62 22.58
N HIS A 629 -20.47 -4.65 22.86
CA HIS A 629 -21.80 -4.89 23.41
C HIS A 629 -22.83 -3.98 22.74
N SER A 630 -23.78 -4.57 22.03
CA SER A 630 -24.81 -3.84 21.26
C SER A 630 -25.84 -3.09 22.12
N GLY A 631 -26.03 -3.52 23.37
CA GLY A 631 -26.98 -2.89 24.32
C GLY A 631 -26.42 -1.80 25.25
N ILE A 632 -25.12 -1.51 25.30
CA ILE A 632 -24.57 -0.53 26.26
C ILE A 632 -24.41 0.83 25.59
N TYR A 633 -25.12 1.86 26.08
CA TYR A 633 -25.11 3.21 25.51
C TYR A 633 -24.56 4.25 26.50
N LYS A 634 -24.01 5.33 25.95
CA LYS A 634 -23.50 6.46 26.73
C LYS A 634 -24.57 7.54 26.84
N PHE A 635 -24.83 8.02 28.05
CA PHE A 635 -25.72 9.14 28.34
C PHE A 635 -24.87 10.34 28.78
N THR A 636 -25.00 11.45 28.07
CA THR A 636 -24.17 12.65 28.29
C THR A 636 -25.04 13.88 28.50
N LYS A 637 -24.62 14.77 29.41
CA LYS A 637 -25.22 16.09 29.63
C LYS A 637 -24.09 17.09 29.85
N ASP A 638 -24.25 18.31 29.34
CA ASP A 638 -23.21 19.34 29.48
C ASP A 638 -22.84 19.56 30.96
N LYS A 639 -21.54 19.67 31.23
CA LYS A 639 -20.94 19.82 32.59
C LYS A 639 -21.37 18.76 33.62
N SER A 640 -21.83 17.59 33.17
CA SER A 640 -22.25 16.47 34.04
C SER A 640 -21.45 15.20 33.71
N PRO A 641 -21.25 14.28 34.67
CA PRO A 641 -20.53 13.04 34.41
C PRO A 641 -21.30 12.13 33.44
N ASP A 642 -20.57 11.52 32.51
CA ASP A 642 -21.12 10.56 31.57
C ASP A 642 -21.58 9.28 32.28
N GLN A 643 -22.74 8.74 31.91
CA GLN A 643 -23.22 7.45 32.40
C GLN A 643 -23.24 6.41 31.29
N LYS A 644 -23.00 5.13 31.64
CA LYS A 644 -23.09 3.99 30.71
C LYS A 644 -24.12 3.02 31.26
N LEU A 645 -25.19 2.78 30.52
CA LEU A 645 -26.29 1.90 30.93
C LEU A 645 -26.61 0.91 29.82
N ASN A 646 -27.12 -0.26 30.21
CA ASN A 646 -27.50 -1.29 29.28
C ASN A 646 -29.01 -1.21 29.01
N ILE A 647 -29.38 -0.82 27.79
CA ILE A 647 -30.79 -0.66 27.41
C ILE A 647 -31.55 -1.99 27.31
N THR A 648 -30.85 -3.13 27.32
CA THR A 648 -31.49 -4.46 27.28
C THR A 648 -31.77 -5.03 28.68
N LYS A 649 -31.31 -4.36 29.75
CA LYS A 649 -31.52 -4.78 31.14
C LYS A 649 -32.72 -4.07 31.76
N ALA A 650 -33.68 -4.85 32.25
CA ALA A 650 -34.87 -4.31 32.91
C ALA A 650 -34.55 -3.45 34.15
N GLU A 651 -33.48 -3.79 34.88
CA GLU A 651 -33.00 -3.04 36.06
C GLU A 651 -32.53 -1.61 35.72
N ASP A 652 -32.05 -1.38 34.49
CA ASP A 652 -31.52 -0.08 34.06
C ASP A 652 -32.63 0.85 33.53
N ALA A 653 -33.81 0.32 33.18
CA ALA A 653 -34.89 1.09 32.55
C ALA A 653 -35.37 2.29 33.40
N PRO A 654 -35.62 2.15 34.73
CA PRO A 654 -36.01 3.30 35.56
C PRO A 654 -34.92 4.36 35.67
N ILE A 655 -33.65 3.96 35.59
CA ILE A 655 -32.50 4.87 35.64
C ILE A 655 -32.40 5.66 34.34
N ILE A 656 -32.55 4.98 33.20
CA ILE A 656 -32.54 5.60 31.86
C ILE A 656 -33.63 6.66 31.75
N GLU A 657 -34.86 6.35 32.16
CA GLU A 657 -35.98 7.30 32.11
C GLU A 657 -35.67 8.56 32.95
N LYS A 658 -35.13 8.38 34.15
CA LYS A 658 -34.71 9.48 35.02
C LYS A 658 -33.58 10.32 34.39
N LEU A 659 -32.64 9.71 33.67
CA LEU A 659 -31.57 10.46 32.98
C LEU A 659 -32.12 11.31 31.84
N LEU A 660 -33.00 10.75 31.02
CA LEU A 660 -33.61 11.45 29.89
C LEU A 660 -34.46 12.64 30.37
N GLN A 661 -35.27 12.45 31.42
CA GLN A 661 -36.03 13.54 32.07
C GLN A 661 -35.11 14.64 32.61
N ASN A 662 -33.93 14.27 33.13
CA ASN A 662 -32.92 15.21 33.61
C ASN A 662 -32.10 15.87 32.48
N GLY A 663 -32.46 15.67 31.21
CA GLY A 663 -31.84 16.32 30.06
C GLY A 663 -30.55 15.68 29.56
N TYR A 664 -30.26 14.43 29.95
CA TYR A 664 -29.19 13.66 29.32
C TYR A 664 -29.61 13.24 27.90
N LYS A 665 -28.62 13.17 27.00
CA LYS A 665 -28.78 12.66 25.65
C LYS A 665 -28.08 11.31 25.53
N MET A 666 -28.80 10.32 25.00
CA MET A 666 -28.24 9.03 24.65
C MET A 666 -27.41 9.14 23.37
N SER A 667 -26.26 8.46 23.33
CA SER A 667 -25.45 8.34 22.12
C SER A 667 -26.20 7.61 21.01
N SER A 668 -25.92 7.94 19.75
CA SER A 668 -26.54 7.25 18.60
C SER A 668 -26.02 5.83 18.37
N MET A 669 -24.83 5.53 18.90
CA MET A 669 -24.18 4.23 18.82
C MET A 669 -23.87 3.70 20.22
N PRO A 670 -23.74 2.37 20.41
CA PRO A 670 -23.27 1.78 21.66
C PRO A 670 -21.86 2.25 22.04
N VAL A 671 -21.43 1.93 23.25
CA VAL A 671 -20.09 2.22 23.73
C VAL A 671 -19.06 1.40 22.96
N SER A 672 -18.19 2.07 22.20
CA SER A 672 -17.08 1.45 21.48
C SER A 672 -15.93 1.05 22.42
N ALA A 673 -15.17 0.02 22.06
CA ALA A 673 -13.93 -0.37 22.75
C ALA A 673 -12.76 0.60 22.47
N SER A 674 -12.85 1.40 21.41
CA SER A 674 -11.78 2.30 20.96
C SER A 674 -12.26 3.76 20.85
N PRO A 675 -12.51 4.47 21.96
CA PRO A 675 -12.86 5.88 21.89
C PRO A 675 -11.66 6.68 21.33
N LYS A 676 -11.75 7.11 20.07
CA LYS A 676 -10.80 8.07 19.47
C LYS A 676 -10.98 9.42 20.19
N ARG A 677 -10.26 9.64 21.29
CA ARG A 677 -10.25 10.92 22.02
C ARG A 677 -9.53 11.97 21.17
N ASN A 678 -10.22 12.99 20.66
CA ASN A 678 -9.70 14.23 20.04
C ASN A 678 -8.20 14.21 19.63
N LYS A 679 -7.80 13.28 18.76
CA LYS A 679 -6.43 13.17 18.25
C LYS A 679 -6.28 14.10 17.05
N SER A 680 -5.09 14.67 16.87
CA SER A 680 -4.77 15.39 15.63
C SER A 680 -4.77 14.43 14.43
N GLU A 681 -4.96 14.95 13.21
CA GLU A 681 -4.93 14.14 11.99
C GLU A 681 -3.60 13.37 11.88
N THR A 682 -2.47 14.03 12.15
CA THR A 682 -1.13 13.42 12.16
C THR A 682 -1.05 12.23 13.13
N GLU A 683 -1.61 12.35 14.33
CA GLU A 683 -1.64 11.24 15.28
C GLU A 683 -2.53 10.08 14.84
N LEU A 684 -3.66 10.37 14.18
CA LEU A 684 -4.52 9.33 13.60
C LEU A 684 -3.80 8.57 12.49
N ARG A 685 -3.07 9.27 11.62
CA ARG A 685 -2.27 8.64 10.55
C ARG A 685 -1.13 7.80 11.12
N ASN A 686 -0.41 8.29 12.13
CA ASN A 686 0.77 7.60 12.64
C ASN A 686 0.43 6.44 13.61
N LYS A 687 -0.56 6.62 14.49
CA LYS A 687 -0.90 5.62 15.51
C LYS A 687 -2.00 4.67 15.04
N ASP A 688 -3.06 5.22 14.45
CA ASP A 688 -4.25 4.46 14.07
C ASP A 688 -4.25 4.03 12.59
N LEU A 689 -3.18 4.35 11.83
CA LEU A 689 -3.02 4.09 10.39
C LEU A 689 -4.19 4.58 9.54
N LYS A 690 -4.75 5.74 9.91
CA LYS A 690 -5.77 6.37 9.08
C LYS A 690 -5.18 6.67 7.69
N TRP A 691 -5.92 6.32 6.65
CA TRP A 691 -5.52 6.35 5.22
C TRP A 691 -4.71 5.16 4.71
N ASP A 692 -4.25 4.25 5.59
CA ASP A 692 -3.58 3.03 5.14
C ASP A 692 -4.58 2.02 4.59
N THR A 693 -4.13 1.24 3.60
CA THR A 693 -4.95 0.22 2.95
C THR A 693 -5.06 -1.07 3.75
N VAL A 694 -4.23 -1.24 4.79
CA VAL A 694 -4.21 -2.42 5.66
C VAL A 694 -4.42 -2.01 7.12
N ILE A 695 -5.34 -2.68 7.79
CA ILE A 695 -5.59 -2.53 9.23
C ILE A 695 -5.62 -3.91 9.86
N LYS A 696 -4.72 -4.18 10.81
CA LYS A 696 -4.75 -5.39 11.64
C LYS A 696 -4.80 -5.00 13.11
N LYS A 697 -5.78 -5.52 13.84
CA LYS A 697 -5.97 -5.24 15.27
C LYS A 697 -6.42 -6.50 16.02
N ASN A 698 -6.05 -6.57 17.30
CA ASN A 698 -6.45 -7.60 18.24
C ASN A 698 -6.90 -6.97 19.56
N ARG A 699 -8.01 -7.47 20.13
CA ARG A 699 -8.52 -7.08 21.45
C ARG A 699 -9.04 -8.29 22.22
N SER A 700 -8.68 -8.34 23.51
CA SER A 700 -9.17 -9.33 24.46
C SER A 700 -10.28 -8.75 25.34
N PHE A 701 -11.35 -9.50 25.55
CA PHE A 701 -12.50 -9.11 26.38
C PHE A 701 -12.84 -10.22 27.36
N ARG A 702 -13.36 -9.87 28.55
CA ARG A 702 -14.11 -10.87 29.33
C ARG A 702 -15.33 -11.28 28.53
N ALA A 703 -15.58 -12.58 28.43
CA ALA A 703 -16.74 -13.14 27.75
C ALA A 703 -18.04 -12.42 28.14
N SER A 704 -18.28 -12.24 29.44
CA SER A 704 -19.48 -11.56 29.99
C SER A 704 -19.64 -10.08 29.60
N SER A 705 -18.62 -9.45 29.03
CA SER A 705 -18.69 -8.06 28.53
C SER A 705 -19.08 -7.96 27.05
N LEU A 706 -19.13 -9.08 26.34
CA LEU A 706 -19.53 -9.15 24.93
C LEU A 706 -21.02 -9.44 24.83
N PHE A 707 -21.73 -8.81 23.90
CA PHE A 707 -23.12 -9.18 23.56
C PHE A 707 -23.48 -8.68 22.16
N ASN A 708 -23.64 -9.61 21.21
CA ASN A 708 -23.73 -9.33 19.77
C ASN A 708 -22.69 -8.28 19.32
N PRO A 709 -21.38 -8.56 19.50
CA PRO A 709 -20.33 -7.63 19.12
C PRO A 709 -20.35 -7.37 17.62
N PHE A 710 -19.89 -6.20 17.20
CA PHE A 710 -19.78 -5.82 15.79
C PHE A 710 -18.67 -4.80 15.56
N ILE A 711 -18.20 -4.70 14.33
CA ILE A 711 -17.29 -3.66 13.85
C ILE A 711 -18.07 -2.74 12.94
N THR A 712 -17.92 -1.43 13.07
CA THR A 712 -18.34 -0.51 11.99
C THR A 712 -17.16 -0.20 11.11
N VAL A 713 -17.35 -0.28 9.80
CA VAL A 713 -16.41 0.21 8.80
C VAL A 713 -16.99 1.45 8.16
N HIS A 714 -16.25 2.56 8.21
CA HIS A 714 -16.64 3.81 7.60
C HIS A 714 -15.72 4.11 6.43
N ALA A 715 -16.28 4.08 5.23
CA ALA A 715 -15.60 4.40 3.99
C ALA A 715 -15.47 5.93 3.85
N ILE A 716 -14.24 6.42 3.66
CA ILE A 716 -13.94 7.84 3.53
C ILE A 716 -13.25 8.04 2.18
N GLY A 717 -13.76 8.97 1.37
CA GLY A 717 -13.14 9.42 0.13
C GLY A 717 -12.53 10.82 0.26
N ARG A 718 -11.57 11.13 -0.61
CA ARG A 718 -10.99 12.45 -0.81
C ARG A 718 -10.75 12.73 -2.31
N ASN A 719 -10.25 13.93 -2.60
CA ASN A 719 -9.93 14.46 -3.93
C ASN A 719 -10.99 14.26 -5.05
N GLY A 720 -12.29 14.31 -4.72
CA GLY A 720 -13.37 14.11 -5.70
C GLY A 720 -13.94 12.69 -5.71
N TYR A 721 -13.35 11.79 -4.93
CA TYR A 721 -13.73 10.38 -4.80
C TYR A 721 -14.60 10.12 -3.56
N GLU A 722 -15.34 11.13 -3.09
CA GLU A 722 -16.28 11.03 -1.96
C GLU A 722 -17.46 10.08 -2.21
N HIS A 723 -17.68 9.65 -3.46
CA HIS A 723 -18.74 8.73 -3.88
C HIS A 723 -18.19 7.52 -4.67
N GLU A 724 -16.90 7.27 -4.61
CA GLU A 724 -16.29 6.11 -5.26
C GLU A 724 -16.43 4.86 -4.39
N LYS A 725 -16.67 3.72 -5.03
CA LYS A 725 -16.75 2.43 -4.35
C LYS A 725 -15.35 1.96 -3.94
N ILE A 726 -15.23 1.49 -2.71
CA ILE A 726 -13.99 0.93 -2.15
C ILE A 726 -14.18 -0.57 -2.01
N LYS A 727 -13.34 -1.35 -2.71
CA LYS A 727 -13.27 -2.80 -2.52
C LYS A 727 -12.56 -3.12 -1.21
N TYR A 728 -13.14 -4.00 -0.41
CA TYR A 728 -12.59 -4.41 0.88
C TYR A 728 -12.58 -5.94 1.02
N PHE A 729 -11.61 -6.43 1.79
CA PHE A 729 -11.46 -7.83 2.17
C PHE A 729 -11.14 -7.90 3.66
N ILE A 730 -11.90 -8.69 4.40
CA ILE A 730 -11.81 -8.73 5.86
C ILE A 730 -11.80 -10.17 6.35
N ALA A 731 -10.88 -10.45 7.27
CA ALA A 731 -10.86 -11.68 8.05
C ALA A 731 -11.03 -11.34 9.54
N ILE A 732 -11.98 -12.01 10.21
CA ILE A 732 -12.21 -11.86 11.66
C ILE A 732 -12.05 -13.22 12.31
N THR A 733 -11.11 -13.33 13.26
CA THR A 733 -10.94 -14.52 14.12
C THR A 733 -11.50 -14.25 15.52
N ILE A 734 -12.32 -15.17 16.01
CA ILE A 734 -12.84 -15.19 17.38
C ILE A 734 -12.25 -16.41 18.08
N GLU A 735 -11.44 -16.17 19.11
CA GLU A 735 -10.86 -17.23 19.94
C GLU A 735 -11.48 -17.21 21.33
N ALA A 736 -12.24 -18.26 21.66
CA ALA A 736 -12.98 -18.40 22.90
C ALA A 736 -12.69 -19.77 23.57
N PRO A 737 -11.50 -19.97 24.17
CA PRO A 737 -11.03 -21.29 24.60
C PRO A 737 -11.92 -21.99 25.64
N ARG A 738 -12.74 -21.23 26.38
CA ARG A 738 -13.67 -21.74 27.39
C ARG A 738 -15.13 -21.42 27.02
N TYR A 739 -15.44 -21.47 25.72
CA TYR A 739 -16.81 -21.48 25.22
C TYR A 739 -17.56 -22.72 25.71
N ASN A 740 -18.85 -22.57 26.01
CA ASN A 740 -19.67 -23.68 26.47
C ASN A 740 -20.20 -24.48 25.27
N GLY A 741 -19.44 -25.48 24.84
CA GLY A 741 -19.74 -26.29 23.64
C GLY A 741 -18.79 -25.99 22.49
N ASN A 742 -19.32 -26.01 21.26
CA ASN A 742 -18.59 -25.74 20.02
C ASN A 742 -19.06 -24.40 19.42
N LEU A 743 -18.18 -23.40 19.39
CA LEU A 743 -18.49 -22.08 18.84
C LEU A 743 -18.77 -22.17 17.33
N TYR A 744 -18.00 -22.97 16.59
CA TYR A 744 -18.17 -23.16 15.15
C TYR A 744 -19.59 -23.66 14.81
N ASP A 745 -20.02 -24.74 15.45
CA ASP A 745 -21.36 -25.32 15.23
C ASP A 745 -22.46 -24.33 15.62
N SER A 746 -22.26 -23.60 16.72
CA SER A 746 -23.21 -22.60 17.19
C SER A 746 -23.37 -21.46 16.17
N ILE A 747 -22.27 -21.04 15.52
CA ILE A 747 -22.31 -20.05 14.43
C ILE A 747 -23.08 -20.61 13.23
N MET A 748 -22.75 -21.82 12.75
CA MET A 748 -23.41 -22.44 11.60
C MET A 748 -24.91 -22.67 11.81
N GLN A 749 -25.32 -23.04 13.03
CA GLN A 749 -26.73 -23.22 13.38
C GLN A 749 -27.50 -21.90 13.48
N THR A 750 -26.83 -20.82 13.91
CA THR A 750 -27.47 -19.52 14.12
C THR A 750 -27.57 -18.71 12.82
N TYR A 751 -26.58 -18.81 11.94
CA TYR A 751 -26.44 -17.95 10.75
C TYR A 751 -26.42 -18.78 9.46
N THR A 752 -27.60 -19.01 8.89
CA THR A 752 -27.82 -19.91 7.74
C THR A 752 -27.17 -19.48 6.42
N ASN A 753 -26.81 -18.20 6.27
CA ASN A 753 -26.17 -17.71 5.05
C ASN A 753 -24.63 -17.82 5.09
N LEU A 754 -24.08 -18.10 6.27
CA LEU A 754 -22.66 -18.41 6.43
C LEU A 754 -22.40 -19.83 5.94
N VAL A 755 -21.28 -20.02 5.26
CA VAL A 755 -20.94 -21.31 4.65
C VAL A 755 -19.46 -21.56 4.89
N PRO A 756 -19.06 -22.77 5.31
CA PRO A 756 -17.66 -23.18 5.26
C PRO A 756 -17.16 -23.05 3.82
N ILE A 757 -15.93 -22.56 3.62
CA ILE A 757 -15.34 -22.50 2.29
C ILE A 757 -15.23 -23.91 1.68
N GLU A 758 -15.42 -24.03 0.37
CA GLU A 758 -15.23 -25.30 -0.30
C GLU A 758 -13.74 -25.60 -0.44
N LEU A 759 -13.26 -26.62 0.27
CA LEU A 759 -11.89 -27.11 0.14
C LEU A 759 -11.80 -28.15 -0.98
N ARG A 760 -11.12 -27.79 -2.06
CA ARG A 760 -10.89 -28.68 -3.19
C ARG A 760 -9.69 -29.57 -2.91
N ASN A 761 -9.91 -30.88 -3.04
CA ASN A 761 -8.81 -31.83 -3.05
C ASN A 761 -8.03 -31.66 -4.36
N ILE A 762 -6.70 -31.82 -4.30
CA ILE A 762 -5.80 -31.58 -5.44
C ILE A 762 -6.30 -32.30 -6.69
N ASN A 763 -6.79 -33.55 -6.56
CA ASN A 763 -7.32 -34.36 -7.66
C ASN A 763 -8.53 -33.75 -8.42
N LYS A 764 -9.29 -32.83 -7.81
CA LYS A 764 -10.42 -32.11 -8.44
C LYS A 764 -10.00 -30.80 -9.12
N LEU A 765 -8.80 -30.31 -8.83
CA LEU A 765 -8.22 -29.10 -9.43
C LEU A 765 -7.54 -29.36 -10.77
N MET A 766 -7.48 -30.63 -11.17
CA MET A 766 -6.67 -31.13 -12.27
C MET A 766 -7.52 -31.26 -13.54
N LEU A 767 -7.21 -30.46 -14.57
CA LEU A 767 -7.67 -30.77 -15.92
C LEU A 767 -6.70 -31.83 -16.51
N PRO A 768 -7.19 -33.00 -16.98
CA PRO A 768 -6.34 -33.91 -17.71
C PRO A 768 -5.92 -33.25 -19.02
N LEU A 769 -4.61 -33.13 -19.26
CA LEU A 769 -4.07 -32.78 -20.57
C LEU A 769 -4.61 -33.78 -21.59
N GLU A 770 -5.31 -33.29 -22.62
CA GLU A 770 -5.62 -34.11 -23.79
C GLU A 770 -4.30 -34.65 -24.32
N GLN A 771 -4.18 -35.98 -24.34
CA GLN A 771 -3.02 -36.63 -24.92
C GLN A 771 -3.01 -36.28 -26.41
N GLU A 772 -2.03 -35.49 -26.86
CA GLU A 772 -1.67 -35.44 -28.27
C GLU A 772 -1.34 -36.87 -28.71
N ILE A 773 -2.13 -37.38 -29.67
CA ILE A 773 -1.96 -38.69 -30.32
C ILE A 773 -0.83 -38.62 -31.34
#